data_AF-A0A348FZA2-F1
#
_entry.id   AF-A0A348FZA2-F1
#
_cell.length_a   1.000
_cell.length_b   1.000
_cell.length_c   1.000
_cell.angle_alpha   90.00
_cell.angle_beta   90.00
_cell.angle_gamma   90.00
#
_symmetry.space_group_name_H-M   'P 1'
#
loop_
_entity.id
_entity.type
_entity.pdbx_description
1 polymer ?
#
loop_
_entity_poly.entity_id
_entity_poly.type
_entity_poly.pdbx_seq_one_letter_code
_entity_poly.pdbx_strand_id
1 'polypeptide(L)'
;MKGIPAPFGGALPPAASAHIVGCMVKLPEIPQRDVLSTQAPMRGVPDVVAPFKMLSLNLDQLGEGLMDAAVGYAETAGARAVQIGEDGTPRADGAPPFTGPAGVAYNRAAKMGLLAALDGKARADLAQMRQEHIDDPAGFQAAAKAYSDKLLESQDPVFRAPAQQILGGLVTGHFTGLMNEKFTRDTHLSKQRLDAQRALLEDQAESLAATGGAGSPEYQKTLADLEQVNRDLVANPLFGETDEAVAARNAQLSGRLGGATVVAQTRSVLKEKGWAEAEKIPEQLLTDQSLGLDAKERHRFYTLARGVLNEHKAEALVERQGIRDEFDAVKGLFLKDGEDISDDRLRDLTTRAMKNGDARTHTALIALAPVVQSMRDYRNLPLAERAEMTRRLIGTLTGTSGDIPAGGAAARIAAVTAAGGGNAPFALAVAERESGFKPNEGGTGTIRGAFQFTRELRTKYGITEASSLDDQTRAWNRYAADIGQDLAGRIGRQPSLPEVYLAHHFGPAGAASMIGLDAAGQGGTPVEAWVRATFGNLADKVLSGNPHVRNAGTVGNLVQSVKADMERRIAKFGGDPAGGLSGPAPTGDAAPAIAGGDMASKLLLEAQRANLKGAIKASLPDIIATMTKGGGGMTQSDVATYANVLGAVGTEDEKRRFLDAASKYQVEIDMSPAAPGPDGQGQVFSGEAGRQRYIDALKEQFKNGGGELLATMVEHAQTHARQMNEQLKTDIIGFGQSMFWLGDDRALAERATRPLDFSSVSTLRGQLADRAAFAAKVAQSQGVPVRSPLFRPGEGDMLLSAMRSGNPGAVTATMSALAGLDDQSFWATVGSKEFKEAAASFVNQRSGPLFLAGMSALDQMFQRNPDTFRQVFAEDVEKKLASWRSGLVYETPENLQKRVQEQPILSQAAMKDRDEAAEAAIKATFGKSNLTQQIADQALRAVDDRGILTGGSFLLPALRSAPDAPTTYGGQNFQLEAEYRDLFKEQFGVLGDASAAKKAADQLIGRAWGVSSATGGRVIMKFPPEKYFPAVDGKTDWIAEQLRRDLGERGVPEPPAGTPEHEAWLAEEEKARAKRREVADHIRAKNRLTLDPAQERVVPRDEPNVSVASLIPAPGMDARVGEWQRALAATGNNYREALKLARPPSYLVVRKDASGRPELVTDANGAPMRWSPDISAALDMADASIAKERDFKRRFDATTTSLDAAGRPLPILRP
;
A
#
# COMPACT_ATOMS: atom_id res chain seq x y z
N MET A 1 36.96 10.41 59.11
CA MET A 1 36.38 11.64 59.69
C MET A 1 35.46 12.29 58.65
N LYS A 2 34.18 12.49 59.01
CA LYS A 2 33.17 13.47 58.52
C LYS A 2 32.77 13.38 57.02
N GLY A 3 31.50 13.38 56.59
CA GLY A 3 30.19 13.54 57.25
C GLY A 3 29.04 13.37 56.23
N ILE A 4 27.88 12.98 56.77
CA ILE A 4 26.53 12.64 56.22
C ILE A 4 25.86 13.93 55.59
N PRO A 5 24.83 13.90 54.68
CA PRO A 5 23.58 13.14 54.81
C PRO A 5 22.84 12.56 53.59
N ALA A 6 22.10 11.47 53.87
CA ALA A 6 20.97 10.94 53.12
C ALA A 6 19.64 11.57 53.60
N PRO A 7 18.57 11.58 52.76
CA PRO A 7 17.24 11.81 53.32
C PRO A 7 16.14 10.85 52.82
N PHE A 8 15.14 10.72 53.71
CA PHE A 8 13.76 10.21 53.54
C PHE A 8 13.49 8.70 53.65
N GLY A 9 13.46 8.25 54.92
CA GLY A 9 12.56 7.19 55.37
C GLY A 9 11.20 7.78 55.79
N GLY A 10 10.11 7.30 55.17
CA GLY A 10 8.74 7.58 55.56
C GLY A 10 8.11 6.31 56.13
N ALA A 11 7.83 6.32 57.42
CA ALA A 11 7.16 5.24 58.15
C ALA A 11 5.67 5.19 57.79
N LEU A 12 5.17 4.00 57.44
CA LEU A 12 3.74 3.68 57.37
C LEU A 12 3.18 3.55 58.81
N PRO A 13 1.99 4.11 59.12
CA PRO A 13 1.36 3.94 60.42
C PRO A 13 0.73 2.54 60.57
N PRO A 14 0.67 1.98 61.80
CA PRO A 14 0.09 0.67 62.06
C PRO A 14 -1.45 0.70 61.91
N ALA A 15 -1.98 -0.32 61.22
CA ALA A 15 -3.41 -0.56 61.11
C ALA A 15 -4.02 -0.79 62.51
N ALA A 16 -5.00 0.04 62.86
CA ALA A 16 -5.80 -0.09 64.06
C ALA A 16 -6.79 -1.25 63.93
N SER A 17 -6.67 -2.24 64.81
CA SER A 17 -7.69 -3.26 65.05
C SER A 17 -8.90 -2.63 65.74
N ALA A 18 -9.94 -2.31 64.97
CA ALA A 18 -11.22 -1.89 65.51
C ALA A 18 -12.07 -3.14 65.84
N HIS A 19 -12.25 -3.39 67.13
CA HIS A 19 -13.30 -4.26 67.66
C HIS A 19 -14.68 -3.70 67.27
N ILE A 20 -15.41 -4.42 66.42
CA ILE A 20 -16.86 -4.22 66.26
C ILE A 20 -17.56 -5.20 67.20
N VAL A 21 -18.00 -4.66 68.34
CA VAL A 21 -19.11 -5.20 69.14
C VAL A 21 -20.38 -4.62 68.53
N GLY A 22 -21.28 -5.46 68.03
CA GLY A 22 -22.49 -5.01 67.33
C GLY A 22 -23.59 -6.06 67.29
N CYS A 23 -24.36 -6.12 68.37
CA CYS A 23 -25.78 -6.47 68.49
C CYS A 23 -26.35 -7.64 67.64
N MET A 24 -26.63 -8.76 68.31
CA MET A 24 -27.69 -9.69 67.92
C MET A 24 -29.03 -8.94 67.85
N VAL A 25 -29.50 -8.67 66.63
CA VAL A 25 -30.89 -8.32 66.37
C VAL A 25 -31.71 -9.61 66.39
N LYS A 26 -32.64 -9.71 67.35
CA LYS A 26 -33.67 -10.75 67.37
C LYS A 26 -34.50 -10.66 66.09
N LEU A 27 -34.50 -11.73 65.30
CA LEU A 27 -35.47 -11.94 64.22
C LEU A 27 -36.89 -11.96 64.81
N PRO A 28 -37.88 -11.29 64.20
CA PRO A 28 -39.27 -11.46 64.59
C PRO A 28 -39.72 -12.90 64.27
N GLU A 29 -40.22 -13.59 65.29
CA GLU A 29 -40.91 -14.87 65.14
C GLU A 29 -42.08 -14.71 64.17
N ILE A 30 -42.02 -15.43 63.05
CA ILE A 30 -43.16 -15.60 62.15
C ILE A 30 -44.12 -16.59 62.85
N PRO A 31 -45.37 -16.22 63.13
CA PRO A 31 -46.33 -17.16 63.70
C PRO A 31 -46.56 -18.30 62.70
N GLN A 32 -46.22 -19.53 63.10
CA GLN A 32 -46.66 -20.72 62.40
C GLN A 32 -48.19 -20.72 62.43
N ARG A 33 -48.80 -20.47 61.26
CA ARG A 33 -50.23 -20.76 61.07
C ARG A 33 -50.35 -22.26 60.89
N ASP A 34 -50.92 -22.91 61.89
CA ASP A 34 -51.48 -24.24 61.79
C ASP A 34 -52.45 -24.29 60.61
N VAL A 35 -52.05 -24.97 59.54
CA VAL A 35 -52.98 -25.39 58.51
C VAL A 35 -53.79 -26.54 59.10
N LEU A 36 -55.02 -26.23 59.50
CA LEU A 36 -56.07 -27.19 59.85
C LEU A 36 -56.15 -28.27 58.76
N SER A 37 -55.61 -29.46 59.03
CA SER A 37 -55.93 -30.65 58.25
C SER A 37 -57.28 -31.18 58.73
N THR A 38 -58.35 -30.85 58.01
CA THR A 38 -59.63 -31.55 58.15
C THR A 38 -59.56 -32.88 57.41
N GLN A 39 -59.02 -33.92 58.05
CA GLN A 39 -59.31 -35.30 57.69
C GLN A 39 -60.05 -35.98 58.84
N ALA A 40 -61.34 -36.22 58.64
CA ALA A 40 -62.15 -37.05 59.53
C ALA A 40 -61.85 -38.55 59.27
N PRO A 41 -61.80 -39.40 60.30
CA PRO A 41 -61.53 -40.83 60.13
C PRO A 41 -62.80 -41.54 59.64
N MET A 42 -62.78 -42.04 58.41
CA MET A 42 -63.82 -42.97 57.94
C MET A 42 -63.31 -44.42 58.04
N ARG A 43 -63.78 -45.13 59.06
CA ARG A 43 -63.70 -46.58 59.17
C ARG A 43 -65.00 -47.19 58.64
N GLY A 44 -64.89 -47.95 57.54
CA GLY A 44 -65.63 -49.20 57.29
C GLY A 44 -66.99 -49.15 56.59
N VAL A 45 -67.01 -49.36 55.26
CA VAL A 45 -67.97 -50.24 54.52
C VAL A 45 -67.30 -50.66 53.18
N PRO A 46 -67.16 -51.96 52.79
CA PRO A 46 -66.30 -52.32 51.67
C PRO A 46 -66.83 -52.18 50.23
N ASP A 47 -68.13 -52.05 49.92
CA ASP A 47 -68.60 -52.34 48.54
C ASP A 47 -69.36 -51.23 47.77
N VAL A 48 -69.17 -49.95 48.10
CA VAL A 48 -69.84 -48.85 47.36
C VAL A 48 -68.88 -47.75 46.83
N VAL A 49 -67.58 -47.79 47.15
CA VAL A 49 -66.65 -46.67 46.87
C VAL A 49 -65.73 -46.89 45.65
N ALA A 50 -65.70 -48.10 45.08
CA ALA A 50 -64.80 -48.42 43.96
C ALA A 50 -64.97 -47.53 42.69
N PRO A 51 -66.20 -47.16 42.26
CA PRO A 51 -66.38 -46.28 41.11
C PRO A 51 -65.92 -44.84 41.39
N PHE A 52 -66.10 -44.37 42.63
CA PHE A 52 -65.72 -43.02 43.04
C PHE A 52 -64.20 -42.87 43.26
N LYS A 53 -63.51 -43.96 43.62
CA LYS A 53 -62.05 -44.00 43.75
C LYS A 53 -61.35 -43.98 42.38
N MET A 54 -61.93 -44.65 41.38
CA MET A 54 -61.47 -44.54 39.98
C MET A 54 -61.76 -43.16 39.40
N LEU A 55 -62.89 -42.54 39.73
CA LEU A 55 -63.19 -41.17 39.32
C LEU A 55 -62.24 -40.16 39.99
N SER A 56 -61.93 -40.32 41.29
CA SER A 56 -60.98 -39.43 41.96
C SER A 56 -59.56 -39.58 41.40
N LEU A 57 -59.08 -40.80 41.15
CA LEU A 57 -57.77 -41.03 40.55
C LEU A 57 -57.68 -40.47 39.11
N ASN A 58 -58.75 -40.57 38.32
CA ASN A 58 -58.79 -39.99 36.98
C ASN A 58 -58.88 -38.45 37.01
N LEU A 59 -59.55 -37.87 38.01
CA LEU A 59 -59.59 -36.43 38.21
C LEU A 59 -58.26 -35.87 38.75
N ASP A 60 -57.55 -36.64 39.59
CA ASP A 60 -56.21 -36.29 40.08
C ASP A 60 -55.20 -36.32 38.92
N GLN A 61 -55.21 -37.36 38.06
CA GLN A 61 -54.37 -37.41 36.85
C GLN A 61 -54.70 -36.31 35.83
N LEU A 62 -55.98 -35.93 35.68
CA LEU A 62 -56.37 -34.79 34.86
C LEU A 62 -55.90 -33.47 35.49
N GLY A 63 -55.94 -33.36 36.81
CA GLY A 63 -55.42 -32.22 37.58
C GLY A 63 -53.92 -32.03 37.44
N GLU A 64 -53.14 -33.11 37.50
CA GLU A 64 -51.68 -33.10 37.27
C GLU A 64 -51.35 -32.69 35.82
N GLY A 65 -52.05 -33.26 34.83
CA GLY A 65 -51.84 -32.91 33.41
C GLY A 65 -52.19 -31.45 33.09
N LEU A 66 -53.20 -30.88 33.74
CA LEU A 66 -53.57 -29.46 33.61
C LEU A 66 -52.56 -28.53 34.31
N MET A 67 -52.01 -28.93 35.46
CA MET A 67 -50.95 -28.19 36.16
C MET A 67 -49.66 -28.13 35.33
N ASP A 68 -49.23 -29.24 34.71
CA ASP A 68 -48.04 -29.28 33.86
C ASP A 68 -48.19 -28.41 32.60
N ALA A 69 -49.37 -28.46 31.97
CA ALA A 69 -49.68 -27.58 30.85
C ALA A 69 -49.69 -26.10 31.27
N ALA A 70 -50.21 -25.80 32.47
CA ALA A 70 -50.21 -24.46 33.03
C ALA A 70 -48.79 -23.96 33.35
N VAL A 71 -47.89 -24.81 33.84
CA VAL A 71 -46.47 -24.49 34.07
C VAL A 71 -45.78 -24.14 32.76
N GLY A 72 -45.91 -24.96 31.72
CA GLY A 72 -45.29 -24.69 30.41
C GLY A 72 -45.82 -23.42 29.73
N TYR A 73 -47.13 -23.15 29.86
CA TYR A 73 -47.73 -21.89 29.40
C TYR A 73 -47.19 -20.70 30.21
N ALA A 74 -47.09 -20.85 31.53
CA ALA A 74 -46.60 -19.83 32.43
C ALA A 74 -45.12 -19.49 32.19
N GLU A 75 -44.26 -20.46 31.88
CA GLU A 75 -42.86 -20.19 31.49
C GLU A 75 -42.77 -19.41 30.19
N THR A 76 -43.58 -19.77 29.18
CA THR A 76 -43.61 -19.07 27.90
C THR A 76 -44.15 -17.64 28.06
N ALA A 77 -45.19 -17.47 28.88
CA ALA A 77 -45.75 -16.16 29.22
C ALA A 77 -44.73 -15.32 30.00
N GLY A 78 -44.03 -15.91 30.97
CA GLY A 78 -43.00 -15.24 31.76
C GLY A 78 -41.83 -14.77 30.88
N ALA A 79 -41.34 -15.62 29.97
CA ALA A 79 -40.28 -15.21 29.03
C ALA A 79 -40.70 -14.06 28.10
N ARG A 80 -41.99 -13.96 27.75
CA ARG A 80 -42.55 -12.86 26.93
C ARG A 80 -42.92 -11.61 27.73
N ALA A 81 -42.98 -11.71 29.05
CA ALA A 81 -43.27 -10.59 29.94
C ALA A 81 -42.12 -9.58 30.03
N VAL A 82 -40.98 -9.91 29.43
CA VAL A 82 -39.82 -9.01 29.33
C VAL A 82 -40.08 -8.03 28.20
N GLN A 83 -40.31 -6.77 28.55
CA GLN A 83 -40.53 -5.67 27.63
C GLN A 83 -39.31 -4.73 27.65
N ILE A 84 -39.02 -4.07 26.54
CA ILE A 84 -38.03 -2.99 26.49
C ILE A 84 -38.77 -1.69 26.77
N GLY A 85 -38.43 -1.01 27.87
CA GLY A 85 -38.98 0.29 28.21
C GLY A 85 -38.58 1.39 27.22
N GLU A 86 -39.22 2.56 27.30
CA GLU A 86 -38.93 3.71 26.41
C GLU A 86 -37.48 4.20 26.48
N ASP A 87 -36.80 3.96 27.61
CA ASP A 87 -35.38 4.26 27.84
C ASP A 87 -34.44 3.17 27.28
N GLY A 88 -34.99 2.16 26.59
CA GLY A 88 -34.28 1.01 26.08
C GLY A 88 -33.89 -0.01 27.16
N THR A 89 -34.30 0.17 28.43
CA THR A 89 -33.99 -0.78 29.50
C THR A 89 -34.99 -1.94 29.50
N PRO A 90 -34.52 -3.21 29.53
CA PRO A 90 -35.42 -4.33 29.68
C PRO A 90 -36.03 -4.31 31.09
N ARG A 91 -37.33 -4.58 31.15
CA ARG A 91 -38.15 -4.69 32.38
C ARG A 91 -39.04 -5.92 32.24
N ALA A 92 -39.35 -6.59 33.35
CA ALA A 92 -40.27 -7.72 33.32
C ALA A 92 -41.47 -7.44 34.22
N ASP A 93 -42.67 -7.68 33.71
CA ASP A 93 -43.88 -7.63 34.54
C ASP A 93 -43.89 -8.87 35.44
N GLY A 94 -43.84 -8.67 36.76
CA GLY A 94 -44.01 -9.75 37.72
C GLY A 94 -45.36 -10.44 37.56
N ALA A 95 -45.43 -11.75 37.83
CA ALA A 95 -46.72 -12.43 37.79
C ALA A 95 -47.71 -11.75 38.74
N PRO A 96 -49.02 -11.74 38.40
CA PRO A 96 -50.05 -11.52 39.40
C PRO A 96 -49.86 -12.49 40.58
N PRO A 97 -50.30 -12.16 41.81
CA PRO A 97 -49.99 -12.91 43.04
C PRO A 97 -50.70 -14.27 43.13
N PHE A 98 -50.49 -15.15 42.16
CA PHE A 98 -50.93 -16.53 42.16
C PHE A 98 -49.92 -17.38 42.94
N THR A 99 -50.34 -17.94 44.08
CA THR A 99 -49.51 -18.72 45.00
C THR A 99 -49.32 -20.19 44.58
N GLY A 100 -49.15 -20.47 43.28
CA GLY A 100 -49.05 -21.84 42.74
C GLY A 100 -47.80 -22.11 41.88
N PRO A 101 -47.51 -23.39 41.53
CA PRO A 101 -46.34 -23.78 40.73
C PRO A 101 -46.20 -23.03 39.40
N ALA A 102 -47.31 -22.73 38.72
CA ALA A 102 -47.34 -21.93 37.50
C ALA A 102 -46.86 -20.48 37.73
N GLY A 103 -47.20 -19.85 38.86
CA GLY A 103 -46.72 -18.51 39.22
C GLY A 103 -45.20 -18.49 39.49
N VAL A 104 -44.69 -19.53 40.14
CA VAL A 104 -43.23 -19.73 40.35
C VAL A 104 -42.52 -19.90 39.01
N ALA A 105 -43.08 -20.72 38.11
CA ALA A 105 -42.52 -20.98 36.78
C ALA A 105 -42.52 -19.72 35.89
N TYR A 106 -43.59 -18.94 35.90
CA TYR A 106 -43.65 -17.64 35.22
C TYR A 106 -42.58 -16.70 35.74
N ASN A 107 -42.50 -16.50 37.06
CA ASN A 107 -41.55 -15.54 37.65
C ASN A 107 -40.10 -15.97 37.42
N ARG A 108 -39.83 -17.29 37.41
CA ARG A 108 -38.52 -17.84 37.03
C ARG A 108 -38.20 -17.52 35.57
N ALA A 109 -39.11 -17.77 34.64
CA ALA A 109 -38.89 -17.51 33.22
C ALA A 109 -38.75 -16.01 32.91
N ALA A 110 -39.58 -15.15 33.52
CA ALA A 110 -39.49 -13.70 33.42
C ALA A 110 -38.16 -13.16 33.96
N LYS A 111 -37.71 -13.69 35.12
CA LYS A 111 -36.39 -13.37 35.68
C LYS A 111 -35.26 -13.73 34.73
N MET A 112 -35.27 -14.94 34.17
CA MET A 112 -34.22 -15.40 33.25
C MET A 112 -34.21 -14.60 31.95
N GLY A 113 -35.39 -14.29 31.40
CA GLY A 113 -35.51 -13.45 30.20
C GLY A 113 -35.01 -12.02 30.43
N LEU A 114 -35.35 -11.42 31.59
CA LEU A 114 -34.90 -10.09 31.96
C LEU A 114 -33.38 -10.02 32.09
N LEU A 115 -32.78 -10.98 32.81
CA LEU A 115 -31.33 -11.04 33.00
C LEU A 115 -30.58 -11.25 31.68
N ALA A 116 -31.13 -12.05 30.76
CA ALA A 116 -30.56 -12.24 29.42
C ALA A 116 -30.62 -10.96 28.58
N ALA A 117 -31.75 -10.25 28.59
CA ALA A 117 -31.89 -8.98 27.88
C ALA A 117 -30.97 -7.89 28.47
N LEU A 118 -30.84 -7.87 29.81
CA LEU A 118 -29.96 -6.97 30.54
C LEU A 118 -28.48 -7.21 30.20
N ASP A 119 -28.03 -8.47 30.18
CA ASP A 119 -26.66 -8.84 29.78
C ASP A 119 -26.36 -8.37 28.34
N GLY A 120 -27.28 -8.59 27.40
CA GLY A 120 -27.14 -8.17 26.01
C GLY A 120 -26.97 -6.64 25.87
N LYS A 121 -27.84 -5.86 26.52
CA LYS A 121 -27.74 -4.39 26.52
C LYS A 121 -26.48 -3.89 27.22
N ALA A 122 -26.18 -4.42 28.40
CA ALA A 122 -25.00 -4.04 29.16
C ALA A 122 -23.69 -4.27 28.40
N ARG A 123 -23.58 -5.39 27.66
CA ARG A 123 -22.42 -5.64 26.79
C ARG A 123 -22.29 -4.59 25.69
N ALA A 124 -23.38 -4.22 25.03
CA ALA A 124 -23.36 -3.22 23.96
C ALA A 124 -22.94 -1.84 24.51
N ASP A 125 -23.57 -1.39 25.59
CA ASP A 125 -23.33 -0.07 26.17
C ASP A 125 -21.91 0.00 26.78
N LEU A 126 -21.45 -1.04 27.50
CA LEU A 126 -20.09 -1.08 28.04
C LEU A 126 -19.02 -1.22 26.95
N ALA A 127 -19.31 -1.90 25.85
CA ALA A 127 -18.41 -1.92 24.70
C ALA A 127 -18.27 -0.54 24.05
N GLN A 128 -19.37 0.23 23.95
CA GLN A 128 -19.32 1.61 23.48
C GLN A 128 -18.52 2.51 24.44
N MET A 129 -18.79 2.46 25.75
CA MET A 129 -18.04 3.22 26.75
C MET A 129 -16.55 2.88 26.70
N ARG A 130 -16.20 1.62 26.47
CA ARG A 130 -14.81 1.20 26.29
C ARG A 130 -14.15 1.89 25.10
N GLN A 131 -14.87 2.09 24.00
CA GLN A 131 -14.35 2.81 22.82
C GLN A 131 -14.16 4.30 23.13
N GLU A 132 -15.09 4.92 23.84
CA GLU A 132 -15.01 6.32 24.27
C GLU A 132 -13.84 6.57 25.26
N HIS A 133 -13.43 5.53 26.00
CA HIS A 133 -12.39 5.57 27.03
C HIS A 133 -11.17 4.68 26.71
N ILE A 134 -10.80 4.51 25.44
CA ILE A 134 -9.73 3.59 24.99
C ILE A 134 -8.35 3.87 25.61
N ASP A 135 -8.09 5.12 26.03
CA ASP A 135 -6.83 5.55 26.65
C ASP A 135 -6.96 5.90 28.13
N ASP A 136 -8.18 5.80 28.68
CA ASP A 136 -8.52 6.25 30.03
C ASP A 136 -9.30 5.17 30.81
N PRO A 137 -8.61 4.13 31.33
CA PRO A 137 -9.26 3.10 32.12
C PRO A 137 -9.98 3.64 33.37
N ALA A 138 -9.48 4.72 33.95
CA ALA A 138 -10.11 5.36 35.11
C ALA A 138 -11.42 6.04 34.72
N GLY A 139 -11.44 6.75 33.59
CA GLY A 139 -12.65 7.29 32.97
C GLY A 139 -13.67 6.21 32.64
N PHE A 140 -13.23 5.10 32.05
CA PHE A 140 -14.09 3.93 31.81
C PHE A 140 -14.71 3.42 33.12
N GLN A 141 -13.91 3.21 34.16
CA GLN A 141 -14.40 2.69 35.43
C GLN A 141 -15.45 3.61 36.07
N ALA A 142 -15.25 4.93 36.01
CA ALA A 142 -16.20 5.91 36.51
C ALA A 142 -17.50 5.91 35.67
N ALA A 143 -17.39 5.92 34.34
CA ALA A 143 -18.54 5.90 33.43
C ALA A 143 -19.34 4.59 33.55
N ALA A 144 -18.65 3.45 33.60
CA ALA A 144 -19.25 2.13 33.74
C ALA A 144 -19.94 1.95 35.11
N LYS A 145 -19.38 2.54 36.18
CA LYS A 145 -20.04 2.58 37.49
C LYS A 145 -21.31 3.41 37.44
N ALA A 146 -21.26 4.64 36.92
CA ALA A 146 -22.43 5.50 36.81
C ALA A 146 -23.54 4.86 35.94
N TYR A 147 -23.15 4.19 34.86
CA TYR A 147 -24.06 3.38 34.04
C TYR A 147 -24.69 2.24 34.83
N SER A 148 -23.88 1.46 35.56
CA SER A 148 -24.37 0.34 36.35
C SER A 148 -25.33 0.78 37.46
N ASP A 149 -25.02 1.87 38.16
CA ASP A 149 -25.87 2.43 39.22
C ASP A 149 -27.23 2.87 38.64
N LYS A 150 -27.21 3.64 37.54
CA LYS A 150 -28.44 4.08 36.85
C LYS A 150 -29.28 2.91 36.36
N LEU A 151 -28.63 1.87 35.81
CA LEU A 151 -29.32 0.69 35.34
C LEU A 151 -29.93 -0.08 36.51
N LEU A 152 -29.23 -0.27 37.63
CA LEU A 152 -29.74 -0.95 38.82
C LEU A 152 -30.89 -0.20 39.50
N GLU A 153 -30.85 1.13 39.52
CA GLU A 153 -31.96 1.96 40.03
C GLU A 153 -33.26 1.73 39.25
N SER A 154 -33.16 1.51 37.93
CA SER A 154 -34.31 1.23 37.06
C SER A 154 -34.91 -0.18 37.22
N GLN A 155 -34.20 -1.10 37.87
CA GLN A 155 -34.64 -2.49 38.03
C GLN A 155 -35.47 -2.69 39.32
N ASP A 156 -36.43 -3.62 39.26
CA ASP A 156 -37.19 -4.08 40.42
C ASP A 156 -36.23 -4.59 41.51
N PRO A 157 -36.47 -4.28 42.81
CA PRO A 157 -35.64 -4.74 43.93
C PRO A 157 -35.30 -6.23 43.91
N VAL A 158 -36.19 -7.10 43.42
CA VAL A 158 -35.99 -8.56 43.35
C VAL A 158 -34.89 -8.94 42.32
N PHE A 159 -34.66 -8.10 41.31
CA PHE A 159 -33.67 -8.34 40.25
C PHE A 159 -32.35 -7.59 40.43
N ARG A 160 -32.27 -6.62 41.34
CA ARG A 160 -31.07 -5.78 41.54
C ARG A 160 -29.82 -6.60 41.86
N ALA A 161 -29.90 -7.55 42.79
CA ALA A 161 -28.72 -8.34 43.18
C ALA A 161 -28.17 -9.21 42.04
N PRO A 162 -28.99 -10.01 41.31
CA PRO A 162 -28.53 -10.72 40.11
C PRO A 162 -28.02 -9.81 38.99
N ALA A 163 -28.70 -8.68 38.75
CA ALA A 163 -28.27 -7.68 37.77
C ALA A 163 -26.90 -7.09 38.12
N GLN A 164 -26.66 -6.80 39.40
CA GLN A 164 -25.40 -6.25 39.90
C GLN A 164 -24.24 -7.24 39.69
N GLN A 165 -24.49 -8.55 39.86
CA GLN A 165 -23.48 -9.58 39.59
C GLN A 165 -23.09 -9.63 38.11
N ILE A 166 -24.06 -9.57 37.19
CA ILE A 166 -23.81 -9.56 35.73
C ILE A 166 -23.02 -8.30 35.36
N LEU A 167 -23.47 -7.13 35.80
CA LEU A 167 -22.81 -5.86 35.51
C LEU A 167 -21.38 -5.82 36.07
N GLY A 168 -21.18 -6.25 37.32
CA GLY A 168 -19.85 -6.33 37.93
C GLY A 168 -18.87 -7.19 37.13
N GLY A 169 -19.33 -8.35 36.63
CA GLY A 169 -18.52 -9.21 35.75
C GLY A 169 -18.15 -8.56 34.42
N LEU A 170 -19.11 -7.89 33.76
CA LEU A 170 -18.88 -7.20 32.48
C LEU A 170 -17.95 -5.99 32.64
N VAL A 171 -18.20 -5.13 33.63
CA VAL A 171 -17.37 -3.95 33.91
C VAL A 171 -15.93 -4.37 34.21
N THR A 172 -15.74 -5.39 35.05
CA THR A 172 -14.41 -5.91 35.37
C THR A 172 -13.70 -6.46 34.13
N GLY A 173 -14.41 -7.24 33.29
CA GLY A 173 -13.83 -7.78 32.06
C GLY A 173 -13.37 -6.70 31.07
N HIS A 174 -14.20 -5.68 30.84
CA HIS A 174 -13.85 -4.57 29.95
C HIS A 174 -12.72 -3.69 30.53
N PHE A 175 -12.74 -3.41 31.85
CA PHE A 175 -11.70 -2.63 32.51
C PHE A 175 -10.33 -3.32 32.46
N THR A 176 -10.26 -4.61 32.79
CA THR A 176 -9.02 -5.39 32.68
C THR A 176 -8.51 -5.44 31.24
N GLY A 177 -9.41 -5.57 30.27
CA GLY A 177 -9.07 -5.49 28.84
C GLY A 177 -8.42 -4.15 28.48
N LEU A 178 -9.02 -3.03 28.88
CA LEU A 178 -8.46 -1.69 28.67
C LEU A 178 -7.12 -1.46 29.36
N MET A 179 -6.96 -1.94 30.60
CA MET A 179 -5.71 -1.84 31.34
C MET A 179 -4.58 -2.60 30.64
N ASN A 180 -4.85 -3.82 30.16
CA ASN A 180 -3.88 -4.62 29.41
C ASN A 180 -3.52 -3.95 28.07
N GLU A 181 -4.51 -3.46 27.33
CA GLU A 181 -4.27 -2.74 26.07
C GLU A 181 -3.44 -1.47 26.29
N LYS A 182 -3.79 -0.69 27.32
CA LYS A 182 -3.02 0.51 27.69
C LYS A 182 -1.59 0.15 28.08
N PHE A 183 -1.41 -0.87 28.91
CA PHE A 183 -0.09 -1.33 29.32
C PHE A 183 0.76 -1.77 28.13
N THR A 184 0.22 -2.60 27.23
CA THR A 184 0.92 -3.04 26.01
C THR A 184 1.27 -1.85 25.11
N ARG A 185 0.33 -0.93 24.90
CA ARG A 185 0.55 0.28 24.09
C ARG A 185 1.59 1.20 24.72
N ASP A 186 1.52 1.47 26.01
CA ASP A 186 2.47 2.34 26.72
C ASP A 186 3.88 1.73 26.73
N THR A 187 3.98 0.40 26.93
CA THR A 187 5.24 -0.34 26.81
C THR A 187 5.82 -0.21 25.40
N HIS A 188 5.00 -0.43 24.37
CA HIS A 188 5.43 -0.30 22.98
C HIS A 188 5.87 1.12 22.64
N LEU A 189 5.10 2.15 23.05
CA LEU A 189 5.47 3.56 22.85
C LEU A 189 6.76 3.92 23.58
N SER A 190 6.96 3.40 24.80
CA SER A 190 8.20 3.60 25.54
C SER A 190 9.40 2.98 24.82
N LYS A 191 9.27 1.74 24.33
CA LYS A 191 10.30 1.08 23.53
C LYS A 191 10.61 1.89 22.27
N GLN A 192 9.58 2.29 21.53
CA GLN A 192 9.74 3.08 20.30
C GLN A 192 10.48 4.39 20.52
N ARG A 193 10.24 5.08 21.64
CA ARG A 193 10.97 6.32 21.98
C ARG A 193 12.46 6.07 22.22
N LEU A 194 12.80 5.00 22.96
CA LEU A 194 14.19 4.62 23.20
C LEU A 194 14.88 4.14 21.92
N ASP A 195 14.21 3.34 21.09
CA ASP A 195 14.72 2.92 19.79
C ASP A 195 14.97 4.12 18.86
N ALA A 196 14.08 5.11 18.84
CA ALA A 196 14.25 6.34 18.08
C ALA A 196 15.42 7.19 18.60
N GLN A 197 15.56 7.32 19.92
CA GLN A 197 16.70 8.00 20.55
C GLN A 197 18.01 7.29 20.23
N ARG A 198 18.03 5.95 20.28
CA ARG A 198 19.18 5.13 19.89
C ARG A 198 19.59 5.40 18.46
N ALA A 199 18.65 5.32 17.51
CA ALA A 199 18.92 5.58 16.10
C ALA A 199 19.48 6.98 15.85
N LEU A 200 18.94 8.01 16.52
CA LEU A 200 19.45 9.37 16.44
C LEU A 200 20.90 9.47 16.93
N LEU A 201 21.23 8.83 18.06
CA LEU A 201 22.58 8.81 18.63
C LEU A 201 23.56 8.02 17.74
N GLU A 202 23.13 6.91 17.14
CA GLU A 202 23.93 6.16 16.17
C GLU A 202 24.27 7.02 14.94
N ASP A 203 23.29 7.73 14.39
CA ASP A 203 23.48 8.63 13.23
C ASP A 203 24.36 9.84 13.58
N GLN A 204 24.20 10.41 14.78
CA GLN A 204 25.07 11.48 15.29
C GLN A 204 26.51 10.99 15.45
N ALA A 205 26.73 9.80 16.01
CA ALA A 205 28.05 9.20 16.14
C ALA A 205 28.68 8.93 14.75
N GLU A 206 27.91 8.39 13.80
CA GLU A 206 28.38 8.16 12.42
C GLU A 206 28.75 9.48 11.73
N SER A 207 27.94 10.52 11.90
CA SER A 207 28.20 11.86 11.33
C SER A 207 29.45 12.52 11.92
N LEU A 208 29.61 12.46 13.24
CA LEU A 208 30.81 12.95 13.92
C LEU A 208 32.05 12.17 13.46
N ALA A 209 31.96 10.84 13.34
CA ALA A 209 33.05 10.03 12.80
C ALA A 209 33.39 10.41 11.33
N ALA A 210 32.38 10.58 10.47
CA ALA A 210 32.55 10.92 9.05
C ALA A 210 33.12 12.33 8.80
N THR A 211 33.04 13.22 9.79
CA THR A 211 33.62 14.56 9.73
C THR A 211 35.01 14.65 10.40
N GLY A 212 35.54 13.52 10.90
CA GLY A 212 36.84 13.46 11.57
C GLY A 212 36.77 13.76 13.07
N GLY A 213 35.57 13.89 13.62
CA GLY A 213 35.28 14.13 15.03
C GLY A 213 35.28 12.86 15.90
N ALA A 214 35.75 11.70 15.42
CA ALA A 214 35.78 10.45 16.21
C ALA A 214 36.60 10.56 17.52
N GLY A 215 37.52 11.52 17.63
CA GLY A 215 38.26 11.83 18.86
C GLY A 215 37.66 12.95 19.72
N SER A 216 36.53 13.54 19.31
CA SER A 216 35.96 14.71 19.98
C SER A 216 35.25 14.34 21.29
N PRO A 217 35.19 15.26 22.28
CA PRO A 217 34.37 15.09 23.49
C PRO A 217 32.89 14.82 23.17
N GLU A 218 32.37 15.44 22.10
CA GLU A 218 31.00 15.26 21.63
C GLU A 218 30.74 13.83 21.16
N TYR A 219 31.68 13.24 20.43
CA TYR A 219 31.59 11.84 19.99
C TYR A 219 31.61 10.87 21.18
N GLN A 220 32.51 11.09 22.14
CA GLN A 220 32.59 10.27 23.35
C GLN A 220 31.30 10.37 24.19
N LYS A 221 30.75 11.57 24.32
CA LYS A 221 29.44 11.78 24.97
C LYS A 221 28.33 11.04 24.24
N THR A 222 28.28 11.13 22.91
CA THR A 222 27.27 10.45 22.08
C THR A 222 27.31 8.93 22.28
N LEU A 223 28.51 8.33 22.36
CA LEU A 223 28.67 6.91 22.64
C LEU A 223 28.22 6.53 24.06
N ALA A 224 28.52 7.37 25.05
CA ALA A 224 28.07 7.15 26.43
C ALA A 224 26.54 7.24 26.57
N ASP A 225 25.92 8.22 25.89
CA ASP A 225 24.46 8.37 25.84
C ASP A 225 23.82 7.17 25.14
N LEU A 226 24.44 6.66 24.07
CA LEU A 226 23.98 5.47 23.36
C LEU A 226 24.06 4.20 24.22
N GLU A 227 25.16 4.03 24.96
CA GLU A 227 25.31 2.93 25.91
C GLU A 227 24.23 2.99 27.01
N GLN A 228 23.91 4.18 27.49
CA GLN A 228 22.83 4.37 28.46
C GLN A 228 21.47 3.95 27.89
N VAL A 229 21.12 4.37 26.68
CA VAL A 229 19.86 3.97 26.03
C VAL A 229 19.79 2.45 25.83
N ASN A 230 20.90 1.82 25.47
CA ASN A 230 20.98 0.36 25.37
C ASN A 230 20.78 -0.33 26.72
N ARG A 231 21.35 0.20 27.82
CA ARG A 231 21.10 -0.29 29.17
C ARG A 231 19.62 -0.15 29.56
N ASP A 232 19.01 0.99 29.24
CA ASP A 232 17.59 1.24 29.54
C ASP A 232 16.67 0.28 28.77
N LEU A 233 17.05 -0.07 27.54
CA LEU A 233 16.34 -1.07 26.73
C LEU A 233 16.42 -2.48 27.32
N VAL A 234 17.58 -2.90 27.83
CA VAL A 234 17.77 -4.23 28.46
C VAL A 234 17.16 -4.28 29.87
N ALA A 235 17.24 -3.18 30.63
CA ALA A 235 16.75 -3.12 32.00
C ALA A 235 15.24 -3.36 32.11
N ASN A 236 14.49 -3.15 31.03
CA ASN A 236 13.08 -3.48 30.97
C ASN A 236 12.85 -4.81 30.20
N PRO A 237 12.61 -5.95 30.90
CA PRO A 237 12.43 -7.23 30.26
C PRO A 237 11.20 -7.29 29.32
N LEU A 238 10.24 -6.38 29.47
CA LEU A 238 9.06 -6.28 28.60
C LEU A 238 9.41 -5.83 27.17
N PHE A 239 10.57 -5.20 26.96
CA PHE A 239 11.03 -4.80 25.64
C PHE A 239 11.63 -5.97 24.84
N GLY A 240 11.93 -7.09 25.50
CA GLY A 240 12.51 -8.28 24.87
C GLY A 240 13.93 -8.08 24.31
N GLU A 241 14.63 -7.02 24.73
CA GLU A 241 16.03 -6.79 24.36
C GLU A 241 16.94 -7.56 25.32
N THR A 242 17.93 -8.26 24.76
CA THR A 242 18.93 -9.02 25.55
C THR A 242 20.31 -8.36 25.44
N ASP A 243 21.18 -8.65 26.40
CA ASP A 243 22.57 -8.19 26.37
C ASP A 243 23.30 -8.68 25.12
N GLU A 244 23.01 -9.90 24.63
CA GLU A 244 23.60 -10.43 23.40
C GLU A 244 23.14 -9.66 22.16
N ALA A 245 21.86 -9.28 22.09
CA ALA A 245 21.32 -8.48 21.00
C ALA A 245 21.97 -7.08 20.96
N VAL A 246 22.14 -6.46 22.14
CA VAL A 246 22.87 -5.19 22.27
C VAL A 246 24.33 -5.34 21.90
N ALA A 247 25.02 -6.40 22.33
CA ALA A 247 26.42 -6.65 22.00
C ALA A 247 26.63 -6.84 20.48
N ALA A 248 25.77 -7.61 19.83
CA ALA A 248 25.81 -7.81 18.38
C ALA A 248 25.58 -6.49 17.62
N ARG A 249 24.62 -5.68 18.08
CA ARG A 249 24.34 -4.35 17.52
C ARG A 249 25.51 -3.39 17.70
N ASN A 250 26.12 -3.35 18.89
CA ASN A 250 27.28 -2.52 19.17
C ASN A 250 28.50 -2.93 18.31
N ALA A 251 28.67 -4.22 18.02
CA ALA A 251 29.69 -4.69 17.10
C ALA A 251 29.46 -4.19 15.66
N GLN A 252 28.22 -4.24 15.16
CA GLN A 252 27.85 -3.68 13.85
C GLN A 252 28.05 -2.17 13.81
N LEU A 253 27.63 -1.45 14.86
CA LEU A 253 27.83 -0.01 14.96
C LEU A 253 29.32 0.34 14.95
N SER A 254 30.14 -0.36 15.71
CA SER A 254 31.60 -0.15 15.73
C SER A 254 32.18 -0.23 14.31
N GLY A 255 31.74 -1.21 13.52
CA GLY A 255 32.15 -1.30 12.11
C GLY A 255 31.68 -0.12 11.27
N ARG A 256 30.42 0.33 11.42
CA ARG A 256 29.89 1.53 10.75
C ARG A 256 30.70 2.79 11.10
N LEU A 257 31.03 2.97 12.37
CA LEU A 257 31.83 4.10 12.85
C LEU A 257 33.27 4.03 12.29
N GLY A 258 33.83 2.82 12.15
CA GLY A 258 35.09 2.59 11.44
C GLY A 258 35.01 3.00 9.97
N GLY A 259 33.98 2.56 9.24
CA GLY A 259 33.73 2.95 7.85
C GLY A 259 33.56 4.47 7.67
N ALA A 260 32.83 5.12 8.58
CA ALA A 260 32.67 6.57 8.59
C ALA A 260 34.01 7.30 8.82
N THR A 261 34.85 6.80 9.73
CA THR A 261 36.19 7.35 9.96
C THR A 261 37.07 7.29 8.70
N VAL A 262 36.94 6.25 7.86
CA VAL A 262 37.64 6.17 6.58
C VAL A 262 37.17 7.25 5.58
N VAL A 263 35.88 7.63 5.61
CA VAL A 263 35.37 8.77 4.83
C VAL A 263 36.03 10.08 5.29
N ALA A 264 36.16 10.30 6.60
CA ALA A 264 36.87 11.46 7.14
C ALA A 264 38.36 11.46 6.77
N GLN A 265 39.01 10.29 6.85
CA GLN A 265 40.40 10.12 6.44
C GLN A 265 40.58 10.44 4.96
N THR A 266 39.64 10.07 4.11
CA THR A 266 39.64 10.42 2.67
C THR A 266 39.63 11.94 2.49
N ARG A 267 38.78 12.68 3.23
CA ARG A 267 38.78 14.15 3.23
C ARG A 267 40.11 14.73 3.70
N SER A 268 40.66 14.22 4.80
CA SER A 268 41.93 14.69 5.37
C SER A 268 43.09 14.49 4.39
N VAL A 269 43.22 13.29 3.82
CA VAL A 269 44.28 12.97 2.86
C VAL A 269 44.10 13.73 1.56
N LEU A 270 42.87 13.95 1.11
CA LEU A 270 42.59 14.81 -0.05
C LEU A 270 43.10 16.23 0.17
N LYS A 271 42.86 16.78 1.37
CA LYS A 271 43.31 18.13 1.75
C LYS A 271 44.84 18.22 1.91
N GLU A 272 45.47 17.23 2.51
CA GLU A 272 46.90 17.26 2.88
C GLU A 272 47.83 16.75 1.77
N LYS A 273 47.44 15.69 1.07
CA LYS A 273 48.27 14.96 0.11
C LYS A 273 47.73 14.98 -1.32
N GLY A 274 46.53 15.51 -1.52
CA GLY A 274 45.89 15.64 -2.83
C GLY A 274 45.19 14.37 -3.31
N TRP A 275 44.63 14.45 -4.52
CA TRP A 275 43.75 13.45 -5.12
C TRP A 275 44.35 12.05 -5.19
N ALA A 276 45.59 11.93 -5.69
CA ALA A 276 46.19 10.64 -6.02
C ALA A 276 46.38 9.73 -4.79
N GLU A 277 46.66 10.31 -3.63
CA GLU A 277 46.74 9.55 -2.37
C GLU A 277 45.36 9.30 -1.78
N ALA A 278 44.42 10.25 -1.90
CA ALA A 278 43.06 10.09 -1.39
C ALA A 278 42.26 9.00 -2.14
N GLU A 279 42.52 8.82 -3.43
CA GLU A 279 41.86 7.80 -4.26
C GLU A 279 42.14 6.36 -3.82
N LYS A 280 43.29 6.11 -3.17
CA LYS A 280 43.67 4.77 -2.68
C LYS A 280 42.86 4.33 -1.47
N ILE A 281 42.33 5.27 -0.69
CA ILE A 281 41.66 4.99 0.60
C ILE A 281 40.32 4.26 0.41
N PRO A 282 39.39 4.71 -0.45
CA PRO A 282 38.16 3.97 -0.70
C PRO A 282 38.41 2.51 -1.13
N GLU A 283 39.43 2.26 -1.96
CA GLU A 283 39.69 0.92 -2.48
C GLU A 283 40.09 -0.07 -1.38
N GLN A 284 40.83 0.38 -0.38
CA GLN A 284 41.17 -0.44 0.79
C GLN A 284 39.92 -0.88 1.56
N LEU A 285 38.89 -0.02 1.61
CA LEU A 285 37.62 -0.26 2.30
C LEU A 285 36.86 -1.48 1.74
N LEU A 286 37.00 -1.79 0.45
CA LEU A 286 36.34 -2.96 -0.13
C LEU A 286 36.93 -4.29 0.36
N THR A 287 38.23 -4.29 0.69
CA THR A 287 38.99 -5.47 1.08
C THR A 287 39.26 -5.58 2.58
N ASP A 288 39.10 -4.49 3.33
CA ASP A 288 39.41 -4.46 4.75
C ASP A 288 38.33 -5.15 5.59
N GLN A 289 38.59 -6.41 5.96
CA GLN A 289 37.72 -7.19 6.84
C GLN A 289 37.89 -6.82 8.31
N SER A 290 38.96 -6.10 8.68
CA SER A 290 39.21 -5.73 10.08
C SER A 290 38.21 -4.72 10.62
N LEU A 291 37.54 -3.98 9.72
CA LEU A 291 36.47 -3.05 10.08
C LEU A 291 35.19 -3.75 10.58
N GLY A 292 35.08 -5.08 10.50
CA GLY A 292 33.86 -5.79 10.94
C GLY A 292 32.59 -5.47 10.12
N LEU A 293 32.74 -4.72 9.03
CA LEU A 293 31.67 -4.37 8.10
C LEU A 293 31.31 -5.55 7.20
N ASP A 294 30.03 -5.72 6.89
CA ASP A 294 29.61 -6.67 5.85
C ASP A 294 29.95 -6.16 4.42
N ALA A 295 29.80 -7.01 3.40
CA ALA A 295 30.13 -6.62 2.02
C ALA A 295 29.29 -5.45 1.48
N LYS A 296 28.03 -5.32 1.93
CA LYS A 296 27.12 -4.26 1.52
C LYS A 296 27.49 -2.94 2.19
N GLU A 297 27.84 -2.97 3.47
CA GLU A 297 28.29 -1.80 4.23
C GLU A 297 29.66 -1.31 3.75
N ARG A 298 30.61 -2.22 3.46
CA ARG A 298 31.88 -1.84 2.81
C ARG A 298 31.63 -1.10 1.50
N HIS A 299 30.69 -1.57 0.68
CA HIS A 299 30.33 -0.89 -0.56
C HIS A 299 29.63 0.48 -0.34
N ARG A 300 28.79 0.59 0.71
CA ARG A 300 28.17 1.87 1.10
C ARG A 300 29.26 2.90 1.43
N PHE A 301 30.19 2.59 2.34
CA PHE A 301 31.24 3.52 2.74
C PHE A 301 32.25 3.79 1.62
N TYR A 302 32.54 2.81 0.77
CA TYR A 302 33.28 3.01 -0.48
C TYR A 302 32.62 4.11 -1.35
N THR A 303 31.31 4.01 -1.53
CA THR A 303 30.54 4.96 -2.35
C THR A 303 30.53 6.35 -1.72
N LEU A 304 30.37 6.45 -0.39
CA LEU A 304 30.44 7.72 0.33
C LEU A 304 31.83 8.36 0.21
N ALA A 305 32.90 7.59 0.40
CA ALA A 305 34.27 8.07 0.26
C ALA A 305 34.59 8.50 -1.19
N ARG A 306 34.11 7.75 -2.20
CA ARG A 306 34.17 8.18 -3.61
C ARG A 306 33.32 9.42 -3.88
N GLY A 307 32.21 9.59 -3.16
CA GLY A 307 31.36 10.79 -3.21
C GLY A 307 32.13 12.05 -2.81
N VAL A 308 32.88 11.99 -1.71
CA VAL A 308 33.79 13.08 -1.27
C VAL A 308 34.79 13.45 -2.37
N LEU A 309 35.38 12.45 -3.01
CA LEU A 309 36.30 12.69 -4.13
C LEU A 309 35.54 13.37 -5.29
N ASN A 310 34.38 12.85 -5.68
CA ASN A 310 33.60 13.43 -6.78
C ASN A 310 33.13 14.87 -6.50
N GLU A 311 32.76 15.19 -5.25
CA GLU A 311 32.42 16.54 -4.81
C GLU A 311 33.60 17.49 -5.03
N HIS A 312 34.78 17.13 -4.54
CA HIS A 312 35.98 17.93 -4.74
C HIS A 312 36.36 18.07 -6.23
N LYS A 313 36.12 17.03 -7.03
CA LYS A 313 36.31 17.09 -8.49
C LYS A 313 35.33 18.07 -9.14
N ALA A 314 34.09 18.12 -8.67
CA ALA A 314 33.09 19.06 -9.16
C ALA A 314 33.42 20.50 -8.77
N GLU A 315 33.82 20.74 -7.51
CA GLU A 315 34.34 22.04 -7.05
C GLU A 315 35.52 22.50 -7.91
N ALA A 316 36.48 21.61 -8.14
CA ALA A 316 37.61 21.89 -9.03
C ALA A 316 37.14 22.22 -10.46
N LEU A 317 36.10 21.56 -10.99
CA LEU A 317 35.56 21.89 -12.33
C LEU A 317 34.92 23.29 -12.37
N VAL A 318 34.17 23.68 -11.34
CA VAL A 318 33.57 25.03 -11.22
C VAL A 318 34.67 26.08 -11.11
N GLU A 319 35.67 25.84 -10.25
CA GLU A 319 36.84 26.71 -10.09
C GLU A 319 37.60 26.85 -11.43
N ARG A 320 37.79 25.75 -12.18
CA ARG A 320 38.38 25.78 -13.52
C ARG A 320 37.57 26.64 -14.49
N GLN A 321 36.23 26.55 -14.45
CA GLN A 321 35.40 27.39 -15.30
C GLN A 321 35.53 28.86 -14.91
N GLY A 322 35.53 29.20 -13.61
CA GLY A 322 35.77 30.56 -13.15
C GLY A 322 37.14 31.11 -13.57
N ILE A 323 38.18 30.27 -13.53
CA ILE A 323 39.52 30.62 -14.03
C ILE A 323 39.50 30.89 -15.54
N ARG A 324 38.73 30.10 -16.32
CA ARG A 324 38.59 30.31 -17.77
C ARG A 324 37.82 31.57 -18.10
N ASP A 325 36.71 31.83 -17.41
CA ASP A 325 35.91 33.03 -17.61
C ASP A 325 36.73 34.28 -17.25
N GLU A 326 37.51 34.23 -16.17
CA GLU A 326 38.43 35.31 -15.80
C GLU A 326 39.57 35.45 -16.82
N PHE A 327 40.13 34.34 -17.31
CA PHE A 327 41.12 34.37 -18.40
C PHE A 327 40.56 35.00 -19.67
N ASP A 328 39.34 34.65 -20.07
CA ASP A 328 38.67 35.23 -21.24
C ASP A 328 38.34 36.72 -21.03
N ALA A 329 37.98 37.13 -19.81
CA ALA A 329 37.81 38.53 -19.45
C ALA A 329 39.13 39.31 -19.53
N VAL A 330 40.21 38.76 -18.96
CA VAL A 330 41.57 39.33 -19.02
C VAL A 330 42.04 39.46 -20.47
N LYS A 331 41.82 38.42 -21.28
CA LYS A 331 42.08 38.43 -22.72
C LYS A 331 41.23 39.49 -23.43
N GLY A 332 39.97 39.66 -23.03
CA GLY A 332 39.05 40.67 -23.56
C GLY A 332 39.53 42.09 -23.30
N LEU A 333 39.87 42.42 -22.06
CA LEU A 333 40.41 43.73 -21.65
C LEU A 333 41.69 44.08 -22.43
N PHE A 334 42.56 43.10 -22.60
CA PHE A 334 43.80 43.28 -23.36
C PHE A 334 43.56 43.48 -24.86
N LEU A 335 42.66 42.70 -25.47
CA LEU A 335 42.43 42.75 -26.92
C LEU A 335 41.51 43.89 -27.36
N LYS A 336 40.48 44.24 -26.58
CA LYS A 336 39.48 45.25 -26.95
C LYS A 336 39.85 46.64 -26.44
N ASP A 337 40.18 46.73 -25.17
CA ASP A 337 40.31 48.02 -24.48
C ASP A 337 41.76 48.46 -24.39
N GLY A 338 42.69 47.55 -24.69
CA GLY A 338 44.12 47.76 -24.52
C GLY A 338 44.47 48.02 -23.06
N GLU A 339 43.72 47.48 -22.10
CA GLU A 339 44.09 47.66 -20.70
C GLU A 339 45.35 46.84 -20.39
N ASP A 340 46.24 47.38 -19.55
CA ASP A 340 47.44 46.64 -19.13
C ASP A 340 47.05 45.59 -18.09
N ILE A 341 47.38 44.33 -18.33
CA ILE A 341 47.11 43.24 -17.40
C ILE A 341 48.29 43.17 -16.43
N SER A 342 48.09 43.33 -15.12
CA SER A 342 49.20 43.23 -14.17
C SER A 342 49.84 41.83 -14.13
N ASP A 343 51.16 41.78 -13.91
CA ASP A 343 51.89 40.50 -13.81
C ASP A 343 51.41 39.65 -12.64
N ASP A 344 51.00 40.29 -11.54
CA ASP A 344 50.47 39.59 -10.37
C ASP A 344 49.15 38.90 -10.68
N ARG A 345 48.27 39.50 -11.50
CA ARG A 345 47.02 38.88 -11.92
C ARG A 345 47.26 37.69 -12.85
N LEU A 346 48.19 37.83 -13.80
CA LEU A 346 48.62 36.72 -14.66
C LEU A 346 49.23 35.57 -13.85
N ARG A 347 50.09 35.89 -12.88
CA ARG A 347 50.73 34.90 -12.01
C ARG A 347 49.70 34.19 -11.13
N ASP A 348 48.78 34.93 -10.51
CA ASP A 348 47.68 34.36 -9.72
C ASP A 348 46.81 33.40 -10.54
N LEU A 349 46.34 33.83 -11.73
CA LEU A 349 45.57 32.97 -12.63
C LEU A 349 46.36 31.73 -13.05
N THR A 350 47.67 31.88 -13.31
CA THR A 350 48.55 30.77 -13.70
C THR A 350 48.68 29.75 -12.57
N THR A 351 48.86 30.23 -11.33
CA THR A 351 48.94 29.39 -10.13
C THR A 351 47.61 28.70 -9.83
N ARG A 352 46.48 29.41 -9.94
CA ARG A 352 45.14 28.82 -9.79
C ARG A 352 44.85 27.77 -10.86
N ALA A 353 45.18 28.04 -12.13
CA ALA A 353 45.02 27.08 -13.22
C ALA A 353 45.87 25.81 -12.99
N MET A 354 47.12 25.97 -12.52
CA MET A 354 48.00 24.84 -12.19
C MET A 354 47.46 24.03 -11.01
N LYS A 355 47.12 24.70 -9.90
CA LYS A 355 46.61 24.07 -8.67
C LYS A 355 45.34 23.27 -8.92
N ASN A 356 44.46 23.78 -9.79
CA ASN A 356 43.22 23.10 -10.14
C ASN A 356 43.38 22.08 -11.27
N GLY A 357 44.56 21.93 -11.87
CA GLY A 357 44.81 20.97 -12.96
C GLY A 357 44.17 21.36 -14.30
N ASP A 358 43.95 22.65 -14.57
CA ASP A 358 43.56 23.15 -15.90
C ASP A 358 44.79 23.39 -16.77
N ALA A 359 45.42 22.29 -17.21
CA ALA A 359 46.65 22.35 -17.98
C ALA A 359 46.53 23.25 -19.22
N ARG A 360 45.34 23.29 -19.87
CA ARG A 360 45.09 24.10 -21.06
C ARG A 360 45.16 25.59 -20.75
N THR A 361 44.41 26.05 -19.75
CA THR A 361 44.40 27.47 -19.34
C THR A 361 45.74 27.87 -18.76
N HIS A 362 46.38 27.00 -17.98
CA HIS A 362 47.74 27.21 -17.47
C HIS A 362 48.74 27.44 -18.62
N THR A 363 48.71 26.58 -19.65
CA THR A 363 49.58 26.72 -20.83
C THR A 363 49.28 28.00 -21.60
N ALA A 364 48.00 28.35 -21.76
CA ALA A 364 47.58 29.57 -22.44
C ALA A 364 48.02 30.83 -21.69
N LEU A 365 47.96 30.83 -20.35
CA LEU A 365 48.43 31.92 -19.49
C LEU A 365 49.95 32.08 -19.55
N ILE A 366 50.71 30.98 -19.53
CA ILE A 366 52.17 31.01 -19.73
C ILE A 366 52.52 31.60 -21.11
N ALA A 367 51.79 31.22 -22.16
CA ALA A 367 52.00 31.75 -23.50
C ALA A 367 51.56 33.21 -23.64
N LEU A 368 50.57 33.66 -22.87
CA LEU A 368 50.08 35.04 -22.89
C LEU A 368 51.06 36.02 -22.22
N ALA A 369 51.75 35.60 -21.15
CA ALA A 369 52.69 36.45 -20.42
C ALA A 369 53.75 37.17 -21.29
N PRO A 370 54.51 36.50 -22.18
CA PRO A 370 55.48 37.18 -23.05
C PRO A 370 54.82 38.08 -24.11
N VAL A 371 53.58 37.80 -24.52
CA VAL A 371 52.81 38.65 -25.45
C VAL A 371 52.39 39.95 -24.78
N VAL A 372 51.90 39.87 -23.54
CA VAL A 372 51.55 41.04 -22.73
C VAL A 372 52.78 41.91 -22.50
N GLN A 373 53.91 41.30 -22.14
CA GLN A 373 55.17 42.03 -21.98
C GLN A 373 55.61 42.71 -23.28
N SER A 374 55.58 41.99 -24.41
CA SER A 374 55.94 42.55 -25.72
C SER A 374 55.04 43.71 -26.13
N MET A 375 53.77 43.71 -25.73
CA MET A 375 52.82 44.79 -26.02
C MET A 375 53.01 46.01 -25.10
N ARG A 376 53.40 45.80 -23.83
CA ARG A 376 53.87 46.90 -22.96
C ARG A 376 55.13 47.54 -23.55
N ASP A 377 56.09 46.73 -23.94
CA ASP A 377 57.33 47.19 -24.56
C ASP A 377 57.01 47.97 -25.85
N TYR A 378 56.15 47.43 -26.72
CA TYR A 378 55.67 48.10 -27.93
C TYR A 378 55.01 49.46 -27.64
N ARG A 379 54.17 49.56 -26.60
CA ARG A 379 53.55 50.83 -26.21
C ARG A 379 54.54 51.90 -25.79
N ASN A 380 55.64 51.47 -25.18
CA ASN A 380 56.71 52.35 -24.71
C ASN A 380 57.68 52.76 -25.83
N LEU A 381 57.58 52.17 -27.03
CA LEU A 381 58.41 52.57 -28.17
C LEU A 381 57.94 53.89 -28.82
N PRO A 382 58.86 54.70 -29.35
CA PRO A 382 58.55 55.85 -30.20
C PRO A 382 57.61 55.48 -31.37
N LEU A 383 56.74 56.41 -31.79
CA LEU A 383 55.72 56.17 -32.84
C LEU A 383 56.31 55.62 -34.16
N ALA A 384 57.53 56.05 -34.51
CA ALA A 384 58.25 55.59 -35.70
C ALA A 384 58.62 54.10 -35.62
N GLU A 385 59.08 53.62 -34.46
CA GLU A 385 59.45 52.21 -34.23
C GLU A 385 58.22 51.31 -34.12
N ARG A 386 57.13 51.83 -33.53
CA ARG A 386 55.82 51.17 -33.52
C ARG A 386 55.31 50.85 -34.92
N ALA A 387 55.45 51.78 -35.87
CA ALA A 387 55.01 51.59 -37.26
C ALA A 387 55.85 50.54 -38.03
N GLU A 388 57.10 50.30 -37.61
CA GLU A 388 57.95 49.26 -38.18
C GLU A 388 57.63 47.88 -37.58
N MET A 389 57.42 47.82 -36.27
CA MET A 389 57.08 46.59 -35.57
C MET A 389 55.67 46.08 -35.94
N THR A 390 54.69 46.97 -36.16
CA THR A 390 53.36 46.61 -36.70
C THR A 390 53.45 46.02 -38.12
N ARG A 391 54.34 46.54 -38.96
CA ARG A 391 54.57 45.98 -40.30
C ARG A 391 55.16 44.57 -40.24
N ARG A 392 56.03 44.27 -39.26
CA ARG A 392 56.51 42.90 -39.01
C ARG A 392 55.40 41.99 -38.49
N LEU A 393 54.59 42.46 -37.53
CA LEU A 393 53.49 41.69 -36.93
C LEU A 393 52.39 41.32 -37.95
N ILE A 394 51.99 42.28 -38.79
CA ILE A 394 51.01 42.05 -39.87
C ILE A 394 51.57 41.04 -40.88
N GLY A 395 52.86 41.12 -41.22
CA GLY A 395 53.52 40.13 -42.08
C GLY A 395 53.56 38.71 -41.49
N THR A 396 53.51 38.57 -40.17
CA THR A 396 53.49 37.25 -39.49
C THR A 396 52.07 36.67 -39.39
N LEU A 397 51.04 37.52 -39.38
CA LEU A 397 49.63 37.12 -39.32
C LEU A 397 49.03 36.78 -40.68
N THR A 398 49.62 37.25 -41.79
CA THR A 398 49.08 37.06 -43.15
C THR A 398 49.75 35.96 -43.98
N GLY A 399 50.61 35.12 -43.40
CA GLY A 399 51.38 34.14 -44.21
C GLY A 399 51.68 32.81 -43.51
N THR A 400 50.88 31.80 -43.84
CA THR A 400 51.28 30.41 -44.13
C THR A 400 52.34 29.76 -43.23
N SER A 401 51.91 29.08 -42.17
CA SER A 401 52.40 27.73 -41.81
C SER A 401 51.59 27.14 -40.63
N GLY A 402 51.20 25.85 -40.76
CA GLY A 402 50.93 24.94 -39.63
C GLY A 402 49.56 25.05 -38.92
N ASP A 403 48.62 24.20 -39.36
CA ASP A 403 47.53 23.60 -38.58
C ASP A 403 46.56 24.49 -37.78
N ILE A 404 45.36 24.71 -38.38
CA ILE A 404 43.99 24.48 -37.85
C ILE A 404 43.00 25.32 -38.70
N PRO A 405 42.05 24.73 -39.46
CA PRO A 405 41.01 25.51 -40.14
C PRO A 405 39.70 25.62 -39.35
N ALA A 406 39.06 26.78 -39.49
CA ALA A 406 37.83 27.25 -38.85
C ALA A 406 36.52 26.57 -39.32
N GLY A 407 36.41 25.23 -39.24
CA GLY A 407 35.16 24.50 -39.49
C GLY A 407 34.75 23.67 -38.28
N GLY A 408 33.54 23.88 -37.74
CA GLY A 408 33.03 23.08 -36.61
C GLY A 408 32.92 21.57 -36.92
N ALA A 409 32.57 20.77 -35.91
CA ALA A 409 32.51 19.30 -36.01
C ALA A 409 31.70 18.79 -37.22
N ALA A 410 30.58 19.43 -37.56
CA ALA A 410 29.79 19.10 -38.75
C ALA A 410 30.59 19.27 -40.06
N ALA A 411 31.28 20.40 -40.25
CA ALA A 411 32.10 20.63 -41.44
C ALA A 411 33.24 19.59 -41.54
N ARG A 412 33.82 19.20 -40.40
CA ARG A 412 34.86 18.17 -40.36
C ARG A 412 34.32 16.78 -40.71
N ILE A 413 33.16 16.39 -40.16
CA ILE A 413 32.49 15.12 -40.50
C ILE A 413 32.20 15.08 -42.01
N ALA A 414 31.61 16.14 -42.56
CA ALA A 414 31.29 16.21 -43.99
C ALA A 414 32.54 16.02 -44.86
N ALA A 415 33.63 16.72 -44.54
CA ALA A 415 34.89 16.62 -45.28
C ALA A 415 35.52 15.23 -45.19
N VAL A 416 35.59 14.63 -43.99
CA VAL A 416 36.18 13.30 -43.79
C VAL A 416 35.31 12.20 -44.42
N THR A 417 33.98 12.34 -44.37
CA THR A 417 33.06 11.41 -45.03
C THR A 417 33.17 11.47 -46.54
N ALA A 418 33.19 12.67 -47.13
CA ALA A 418 33.38 12.84 -48.56
C ALA A 418 34.73 12.28 -49.03
N ALA A 419 35.82 12.54 -48.29
CA ALA A 419 37.15 12.00 -48.60
C ALA A 419 37.21 10.46 -48.51
N GLY A 420 36.39 9.85 -47.67
CA GLY A 420 36.26 8.39 -47.52
C GLY A 420 35.27 7.73 -48.48
N GLY A 421 34.67 8.48 -49.41
CA GLY A 421 33.66 7.96 -50.34
C GLY A 421 32.31 7.62 -49.71
N GLY A 422 32.03 8.11 -48.49
CA GLY A 422 30.76 7.90 -47.81
C GLY A 422 29.71 8.98 -48.13
N ASN A 423 28.45 8.71 -47.79
CA ASN A 423 27.36 9.67 -47.91
C ASN A 423 27.43 10.73 -46.78
N ALA A 424 27.96 11.92 -47.08
CA ALA A 424 28.16 12.99 -46.09
C ALA A 424 26.86 13.47 -45.41
N PRO A 425 25.73 13.71 -46.12
CA PRO A 425 24.46 14.01 -45.48
C PRO A 425 24.00 12.94 -44.48
N PHE A 426 24.21 11.65 -44.79
CA PHE A 426 23.88 10.56 -43.88
C PHE A 426 24.76 10.57 -42.63
N ALA A 427 26.07 10.72 -42.76
CA ALA A 427 26.97 10.80 -41.61
C ALA A 427 26.64 11.99 -40.70
N LEU A 428 26.27 13.14 -41.28
CA LEU A 428 25.81 14.31 -40.53
C LEU A 428 24.50 14.03 -39.80
N ALA A 429 23.53 13.40 -40.47
CA ALA A 429 22.24 13.03 -39.87
C ALA A 429 22.42 12.09 -38.67
N VAL A 430 23.30 11.10 -38.78
CA VAL A 430 23.60 10.18 -37.67
C VAL A 430 24.34 10.90 -36.55
N ALA A 431 25.40 11.66 -36.84
CA ALA A 431 26.14 12.38 -35.79
C ALA A 431 25.29 13.41 -35.03
N GLU A 432 24.33 14.05 -35.73
CA GLU A 432 23.36 14.93 -35.10
C GLU A 432 22.42 14.17 -34.16
N ARG A 433 21.90 13.02 -34.61
CA ARG A 433 20.96 12.21 -33.83
C ARG A 433 21.62 11.54 -32.63
N GLU A 434 22.84 11.04 -32.80
CA GLU A 434 23.55 10.25 -31.80
C GLU A 434 24.22 11.11 -30.73
N SER A 435 24.75 12.29 -31.07
CA SER A 435 25.48 13.13 -30.09
C SER A 435 25.35 14.63 -30.26
N GLY A 436 24.49 15.12 -31.17
CA GLY A 436 24.44 16.55 -31.48
C GLY A 436 25.81 17.10 -31.90
N PHE A 437 26.60 16.31 -32.62
CA PHE A 437 27.98 16.59 -33.05
C PHE A 437 29.04 16.68 -31.94
N LYS A 438 28.78 16.17 -30.73
CA LYS A 438 29.77 16.14 -29.66
C LYS A 438 30.60 14.85 -29.73
N PRO A 439 31.91 14.91 -30.05
CA PRO A 439 32.75 13.72 -30.23
C PRO A 439 33.12 13.01 -28.91
N ASN A 440 32.82 13.62 -27.76
CA ASN A 440 33.17 13.10 -26.43
C ASN A 440 31.93 12.79 -25.58
N GLU A 441 30.72 12.92 -26.13
CA GLU A 441 29.49 12.61 -25.41
C GLU A 441 29.25 11.09 -25.38
N GLY A 442 28.56 10.61 -24.35
CA GLY A 442 28.16 9.21 -24.29
C GLY A 442 26.80 9.04 -23.63
N GLY A 443 25.90 8.33 -24.32
CA GLY A 443 24.53 8.08 -23.88
C GLY A 443 24.43 7.06 -22.74
N THR A 444 25.37 6.12 -22.64
CA THR A 444 25.47 5.13 -21.54
C THR A 444 26.94 4.76 -21.28
N GLY A 445 27.24 4.05 -20.19
CA GLY A 445 28.62 3.77 -19.75
C GLY A 445 29.56 3.12 -20.78
N THR A 446 29.03 2.46 -21.82
CA THR A 446 29.82 1.75 -22.85
C THR A 446 29.77 2.39 -24.24
N ILE A 447 28.83 3.32 -24.47
CA ILE A 447 28.55 3.95 -25.76
C ILE A 447 29.13 5.37 -25.76
N ARG A 448 30.02 5.68 -26.72
CA ARG A 448 30.74 6.96 -26.78
C ARG A 448 30.94 7.44 -28.21
N GLY A 449 31.12 8.75 -28.36
CA GLY A 449 31.61 9.35 -29.61
C GLY A 449 30.52 10.03 -30.44
N ALA A 450 30.93 10.65 -31.54
CA ALA A 450 30.04 11.34 -32.48
C ALA A 450 28.96 10.42 -33.06
N PHE A 451 29.26 9.12 -33.18
CA PHE A 451 28.37 8.10 -33.73
C PHE A 451 27.97 7.04 -32.70
N GLN A 452 28.16 7.34 -31.40
CA GLN A 452 27.75 6.48 -30.27
C GLN A 452 28.13 5.00 -30.47
N PHE A 453 29.42 4.74 -30.67
CA PHE A 453 29.91 3.37 -30.80
C PHE A 453 30.02 2.66 -29.44
N THR A 454 29.61 1.40 -29.38
CA THR A 454 29.90 0.52 -28.23
C THR A 454 31.41 0.25 -28.13
N ARG A 455 31.87 -0.30 -27.00
CA ARG A 455 33.28 -0.71 -26.84
C ARG A 455 33.71 -1.71 -27.91
N GLU A 456 32.87 -2.69 -28.22
CA GLU A 456 33.13 -3.75 -29.19
C GLU A 456 33.26 -3.19 -30.61
N LEU A 457 32.38 -2.27 -31.00
CA LEU A 457 32.46 -1.59 -32.30
C LEU A 457 33.71 -0.71 -32.40
N ARG A 458 34.05 0.00 -31.32
CA ARG A 458 35.28 0.80 -31.28
C ARG A 458 36.52 -0.06 -31.50
N THR A 459 36.62 -1.19 -30.80
CA THR A 459 37.69 -2.17 -31.00
C THR A 459 37.68 -2.72 -32.43
N LYS A 460 36.52 -3.11 -32.98
CA LYS A 460 36.41 -3.66 -34.33
C LYS A 460 36.90 -2.68 -35.41
N TYR A 461 36.59 -1.40 -35.27
CA TYR A 461 36.95 -0.37 -36.27
C TYR A 461 38.21 0.42 -35.94
N GLY A 462 38.98 -0.02 -34.93
CA GLY A 462 40.30 0.52 -34.60
C GLY A 462 40.27 1.91 -33.97
N ILE A 463 39.23 2.23 -33.20
CA ILE A 463 39.10 3.50 -32.49
C ILE A 463 38.98 3.29 -30.97
N THR A 464 39.29 4.32 -30.19
CA THR A 464 39.25 4.33 -28.72
C THR A 464 38.36 5.48 -28.23
N GLU A 465 38.18 5.62 -26.91
CA GLU A 465 37.48 6.79 -26.34
C GLU A 465 38.20 8.11 -26.64
N ALA A 466 39.53 8.06 -26.83
CA ALA A 466 40.36 9.22 -27.11
C ALA A 466 40.54 9.48 -28.61
N SER A 467 39.90 8.68 -29.48
CA SER A 467 40.02 8.84 -30.93
C SER A 467 39.46 10.19 -31.40
N SER A 468 40.18 10.80 -32.34
CA SER A 468 39.78 12.08 -32.93
C SER A 468 38.44 11.96 -33.66
N LEU A 469 37.74 13.09 -33.84
CA LEU A 469 36.50 13.12 -34.63
C LEU A 469 36.69 12.55 -36.04
N ASP A 470 37.86 12.77 -36.64
CA ASP A 470 38.22 12.22 -37.95
C ASP A 470 38.30 10.69 -37.94
N ASP A 471 38.93 10.11 -36.92
CA ASP A 471 39.03 8.66 -36.77
C ASP A 471 37.66 8.04 -36.54
N GLN A 472 36.84 8.68 -35.69
CA GLN A 472 35.46 8.27 -35.47
C GLN A 472 34.64 8.33 -36.76
N THR A 473 34.81 9.37 -37.58
CA THR A 473 34.12 9.52 -38.88
C THR A 473 34.58 8.49 -39.89
N ARG A 474 35.89 8.21 -39.97
CA ARG A 474 36.42 7.13 -40.83
C ARG A 474 35.89 5.76 -40.40
N ALA A 475 35.82 5.51 -39.10
CA ALA A 475 35.24 4.28 -38.55
C ALA A 475 33.74 4.18 -38.87
N TRP A 476 32.99 5.29 -38.77
CA TRP A 476 31.59 5.36 -39.19
C TRP A 476 31.40 4.98 -40.65
N ASN A 477 32.17 5.54 -41.58
CA ASN A 477 32.00 5.22 -43.00
C ASN A 477 32.18 3.73 -43.29
N ARG A 478 33.19 3.10 -42.68
CA ARG A 478 33.42 1.65 -42.80
C ARG A 478 32.28 0.84 -42.18
N TYR A 479 31.88 1.21 -40.97
CA TYR A 479 30.80 0.53 -40.26
C TYR A 479 29.46 0.63 -41.01
N ALA A 480 29.09 1.82 -41.47
CA ALA A 480 27.87 2.07 -42.24
C ALA A 480 27.83 1.22 -43.51
N ALA A 481 28.96 1.11 -44.23
CA ALA A 481 29.10 0.23 -45.38
C ALA A 481 28.89 -1.24 -45.02
N ASP A 482 29.55 -1.73 -43.97
CA ASP A 482 29.44 -3.13 -43.51
C ASP A 482 27.99 -3.48 -43.12
N ILE A 483 27.33 -2.64 -42.31
CA ILE A 483 25.95 -2.90 -41.89
C ILE A 483 24.95 -2.77 -43.05
N GLY A 484 25.22 -1.87 -44.00
CA GLY A 484 24.41 -1.74 -45.21
C GLY A 484 24.50 -2.98 -46.09
N GLN A 485 25.70 -3.55 -46.24
CA GLN A 485 25.90 -4.81 -46.97
C GLN A 485 25.26 -6.01 -46.28
N ASP A 486 25.43 -6.16 -44.95
CA ASP A 486 24.78 -7.23 -44.19
C ASP A 486 23.24 -7.11 -44.27
N LEU A 487 22.71 -5.90 -44.10
CA LEU A 487 21.28 -5.67 -44.23
C LEU A 487 20.78 -5.98 -45.65
N ALA A 488 21.52 -5.55 -46.68
CA ALA A 488 21.16 -5.82 -48.08
C ALA A 488 21.04 -7.32 -48.36
N GLY A 489 21.99 -8.12 -47.85
CA GLY A 489 21.96 -9.58 -47.98
C GLY A 489 20.74 -10.21 -47.31
N ARG A 490 20.22 -9.60 -46.23
CA ARG A 490 19.05 -10.11 -45.49
C ARG A 490 17.72 -9.72 -46.11
N ILE A 491 17.60 -8.51 -46.66
CA ILE A 491 16.34 -8.01 -47.24
C ILE A 491 16.25 -8.22 -48.75
N GLY A 492 17.30 -8.73 -49.40
CA GLY A 492 17.31 -9.04 -50.83
C GLY A 492 17.32 -7.82 -51.76
N ARG A 493 17.58 -6.62 -51.22
CA ARG A 493 17.68 -5.36 -51.97
C ARG A 493 18.64 -4.41 -51.27
N GLN A 494 19.07 -3.35 -51.96
CA GLN A 494 19.80 -2.27 -51.30
C GLN A 494 18.90 -1.59 -50.25
N PRO A 495 19.37 -1.43 -48.99
CA PRO A 495 18.63 -0.69 -47.98
C PRO A 495 18.70 0.82 -48.26
N SER A 496 17.63 1.53 -47.95
CA SER A 496 17.64 3.00 -47.88
C SER A 496 18.48 3.47 -46.69
N LEU A 497 18.96 4.72 -46.71
CA LEU A 497 19.76 5.27 -45.60
C LEU A 497 19.07 5.19 -44.24
N PRO A 498 17.74 5.46 -44.11
CA PRO A 498 17.04 5.25 -42.86
C PRO A 498 16.99 3.78 -42.40
N GLU A 499 16.95 2.83 -43.34
CA GLU A 499 17.01 1.39 -43.03
C GLU A 499 18.41 0.97 -42.56
N VAL A 500 19.46 1.59 -43.12
CA VAL A 500 20.84 1.44 -42.61
C VAL A 500 20.93 1.97 -41.17
N TYR A 501 20.25 3.07 -40.84
CA TYR A 501 20.19 3.56 -39.46
C TYR A 501 19.41 2.62 -38.53
N LEU A 502 18.30 2.01 -38.99
CA LEU A 502 17.63 0.95 -38.24
C LEU A 502 18.59 -0.21 -37.93
N ALA A 503 19.45 -0.60 -38.88
CA ALA A 503 20.49 -1.61 -38.66
C ALA A 503 21.60 -1.15 -37.71
N HIS A 504 21.94 0.15 -37.68
CA HIS A 504 22.85 0.69 -36.67
C HIS A 504 22.28 0.54 -35.26
N HIS A 505 20.98 0.85 -35.08
CA HIS A 505 20.34 0.86 -33.77
C HIS A 505 19.99 -0.55 -33.25
N PHE A 506 19.47 -1.44 -34.10
CA PHE A 506 18.98 -2.77 -33.71
C PHE A 506 19.83 -3.94 -34.22
N GLY A 507 20.92 -3.65 -34.93
CA GLY A 507 21.68 -4.65 -35.68
C GLY A 507 21.00 -5.03 -37.01
N PRO A 508 21.75 -5.53 -38.00
CA PRO A 508 21.20 -5.90 -39.31
C PRO A 508 20.09 -6.97 -39.25
N ALA A 509 20.19 -7.93 -38.34
CA ALA A 509 19.17 -8.97 -38.15
C ALA A 509 17.86 -8.40 -37.58
N GLY A 510 17.95 -7.53 -36.56
CA GLY A 510 16.78 -6.87 -35.98
C GLY A 510 16.09 -5.94 -36.98
N ALA A 511 16.88 -5.14 -37.72
CA ALA A 511 16.36 -4.29 -38.78
C ALA A 511 15.67 -5.09 -39.89
N ALA A 512 16.30 -6.16 -40.39
CA ALA A 512 15.70 -7.03 -41.41
C ALA A 512 14.38 -7.66 -40.93
N SER A 513 14.31 -8.09 -39.67
CA SER A 513 13.08 -8.63 -39.08
C SER A 513 11.96 -7.59 -39.06
N MET A 514 12.22 -6.36 -38.60
CA MET A 514 11.21 -5.30 -38.59
C MET A 514 10.76 -4.91 -40.00
N ILE A 515 11.70 -4.74 -40.93
CA ILE A 515 11.41 -4.42 -42.33
C ILE A 515 10.59 -5.52 -42.97
N GLY A 516 10.90 -6.79 -42.69
CA GLY A 516 10.15 -7.94 -43.18
C GLY A 516 8.71 -7.99 -42.64
N LEU A 517 8.52 -7.73 -41.35
CA LEU A 517 7.17 -7.65 -40.74
C LEU A 517 6.35 -6.50 -41.34
N ASP A 518 6.94 -5.32 -41.51
CA ASP A 518 6.27 -4.17 -42.12
C ASP A 518 5.89 -4.46 -43.58
N ALA A 519 6.83 -4.99 -44.37
CA ALA A 519 6.62 -5.34 -45.78
C ALA A 519 5.59 -6.46 -45.97
N ALA A 520 5.47 -7.38 -45.01
CA ALA A 520 4.48 -8.47 -45.03
C ALA A 520 3.06 -8.02 -44.59
N GLY A 521 2.84 -6.72 -44.34
CA GLY A 521 1.58 -6.22 -43.79
C GLY A 521 1.37 -6.58 -42.31
N GLN A 522 2.40 -7.09 -41.64
CA GLN A 522 2.42 -7.45 -40.22
C GLN A 522 2.99 -6.33 -39.35
N GLY A 523 3.02 -5.09 -39.85
CA GLY A 523 3.44 -3.90 -39.10
C GLY A 523 2.62 -3.67 -37.82
N GLY A 524 1.41 -4.22 -37.71
CA GLY A 524 0.60 -4.21 -36.49
C GLY A 524 1.13 -5.07 -35.34
N THR A 525 2.19 -5.84 -35.54
CA THR A 525 2.82 -6.65 -34.47
C THR A 525 3.24 -5.73 -33.32
N PRO A 526 2.84 -6.02 -32.06
CA PRO A 526 3.28 -5.23 -30.91
C PRO A 526 4.80 -5.21 -30.81
N VAL A 527 5.41 -4.03 -30.63
CA VAL A 527 6.88 -3.90 -30.56
C VAL A 527 7.44 -4.77 -29.45
N GLU A 528 6.74 -4.88 -28.33
CA GLU A 528 7.18 -5.67 -27.18
C GLU A 528 7.24 -7.17 -27.50
N ALA A 529 6.28 -7.68 -28.28
CA ALA A 529 6.29 -9.05 -28.76
C ALA A 529 7.47 -9.30 -29.71
N TRP A 530 7.72 -8.36 -30.62
CA TRP A 530 8.88 -8.43 -31.52
C TRP A 530 10.22 -8.35 -30.78
N VAL A 531 10.36 -7.44 -29.81
CA VAL A 531 11.58 -7.30 -28.99
C VAL A 531 11.84 -8.57 -28.18
N ARG A 532 10.80 -9.16 -27.58
CA ARG A 532 10.93 -10.45 -26.87
C ARG A 532 11.34 -11.59 -27.80
N ALA A 533 10.76 -11.67 -28.99
CA ALA A 533 11.13 -12.68 -29.98
C ALA A 533 12.57 -12.51 -30.49
N THR A 534 13.01 -11.26 -30.68
CA THR A 534 14.32 -10.96 -31.31
C THR A 534 15.47 -10.99 -30.31
N PHE A 535 15.27 -10.48 -29.09
CA PHE A 535 16.33 -10.29 -28.11
C PHE A 535 16.25 -11.25 -26.92
N GLY A 536 15.21 -12.09 -26.84
CA GLY A 536 15.03 -13.11 -25.80
C GLY A 536 15.15 -12.51 -24.40
N ASN A 537 16.11 -13.02 -23.61
CA ASN A 537 16.34 -12.59 -22.23
C ASN A 537 16.80 -11.12 -22.09
N LEU A 538 17.22 -10.47 -23.18
CA LEU A 538 17.60 -9.06 -23.19
C LEU A 538 16.42 -8.11 -23.44
N ALA A 539 15.23 -8.64 -23.73
CA ALA A 539 14.08 -7.84 -24.13
C ALA A 539 13.68 -6.77 -23.11
N ASP A 540 13.67 -7.11 -21.81
CA ASP A 540 13.31 -6.15 -20.77
C ASP A 540 14.34 -5.03 -20.63
N LYS A 541 15.63 -5.32 -20.84
CA LYS A 541 16.69 -4.31 -20.89
C LYS A 541 16.55 -3.40 -22.11
N VAL A 542 16.20 -3.96 -23.28
CA VAL A 542 15.97 -3.18 -24.51
C VAL A 542 14.75 -2.26 -24.34
N LEU A 543 13.64 -2.77 -23.81
CA LEU A 543 12.41 -1.99 -23.61
C LEU A 543 12.55 -0.93 -22.51
N SER A 544 13.24 -1.23 -21.40
CA SER A 544 13.48 -0.26 -20.32
C SER A 544 14.49 0.82 -20.72
N GLY A 545 15.54 0.45 -21.45
CA GLY A 545 16.56 1.39 -21.94
C GLY A 545 16.07 2.30 -23.07
N ASN A 546 14.99 1.90 -23.77
CA ASN A 546 14.48 2.63 -24.93
C ASN A 546 12.96 2.84 -24.83
N PRO A 547 12.48 3.79 -24.01
CA PRO A 547 11.05 4.06 -23.87
C PRO A 547 10.35 4.40 -25.20
N HIS A 548 11.06 5.05 -26.12
CA HIS A 548 10.54 5.38 -27.44
C HIS A 548 10.22 4.13 -28.30
N VAL A 549 10.92 3.01 -28.09
CA VAL A 549 10.64 1.72 -28.75
C VAL A 549 9.32 1.16 -28.24
N ARG A 550 9.11 1.16 -26.92
CA ARG A 550 7.83 0.76 -26.32
C ARG A 550 6.69 1.67 -26.79
N ASN A 551 6.90 2.98 -26.78
CA ASN A 551 5.87 3.97 -27.09
C ASN A 551 5.42 3.96 -28.56
N ALA A 552 6.19 3.35 -29.47
CA ALA A 552 5.76 3.16 -30.84
C ALA A 552 4.53 2.24 -30.96
N GLY A 553 4.31 1.36 -29.97
CA GLY A 553 3.18 0.43 -29.91
C GLY A 553 3.33 -0.74 -30.87
N THR A 554 3.50 -0.48 -32.16
CA THR A 554 3.63 -1.50 -33.23
C THR A 554 4.94 -1.38 -34.00
N VAL A 555 5.40 -2.50 -34.58
CA VAL A 555 6.65 -2.55 -35.37
C VAL A 555 6.59 -1.57 -36.55
N GLY A 556 5.45 -1.47 -37.23
CA GLY A 556 5.25 -0.54 -38.35
C GLY A 556 5.39 0.91 -37.90
N ASN A 557 4.77 1.29 -36.78
CA ASN A 557 4.92 2.65 -36.23
C ASN A 557 6.37 2.97 -35.87
N LEU A 558 7.10 2.00 -35.31
CA LEU A 558 8.51 2.17 -34.97
C LEU A 558 9.37 2.39 -36.23
N VAL A 559 9.20 1.54 -37.24
CA VAL A 559 9.90 1.65 -38.53
C VAL A 559 9.62 3.01 -39.16
N GLN A 560 8.35 3.40 -39.27
CA GLN A 560 7.96 4.67 -39.89
C GLN A 560 8.47 5.88 -39.11
N SER A 561 8.42 5.85 -37.78
CA SER A 561 8.94 6.93 -36.93
C SER A 561 10.46 7.13 -37.12
N VAL A 562 11.23 6.04 -37.13
CA VAL A 562 12.68 6.10 -37.36
C VAL A 562 12.99 6.56 -38.78
N LYS A 563 12.25 6.06 -39.79
CA LYS A 563 12.43 6.46 -41.19
C LYS A 563 12.18 7.95 -41.39
N ALA A 564 11.04 8.44 -40.91
CA ALA A 564 10.69 9.86 -40.99
C ALA A 564 11.70 10.77 -40.28
N ASP A 565 12.25 10.36 -39.13
CA ASP A 565 13.28 11.15 -38.44
C ASP A 565 14.57 11.25 -39.26
N MET A 566 15.07 10.12 -39.77
CA MET A 566 16.29 10.12 -40.56
C MET A 566 16.10 10.81 -41.92
N GLU A 567 14.95 10.67 -42.57
CA GLU A 567 14.61 11.39 -43.80
C GLU A 567 14.69 12.91 -43.60
N ARG A 568 14.08 13.44 -42.53
CA ARG A 568 14.17 14.87 -42.20
C ARG A 568 15.60 15.34 -41.98
N ARG A 569 16.42 14.55 -41.27
CA ARG A 569 17.82 14.90 -40.99
C ARG A 569 18.71 14.81 -42.21
N ILE A 570 18.54 13.78 -43.05
CA ILE A 570 19.29 13.64 -44.31
C ILE A 570 18.94 14.80 -45.24
N ALA A 571 17.64 15.13 -45.37
CA ALA A 571 17.19 16.27 -46.16
C ALA A 571 17.74 17.61 -45.64
N LYS A 572 17.81 17.80 -44.31
CA LYS A 572 18.44 18.98 -43.69
C LYS A 572 19.89 19.20 -44.14
N PHE A 573 20.63 18.13 -44.45
CA PHE A 573 22.01 18.19 -44.93
C PHE A 573 22.13 18.03 -46.46
N GLY A 574 21.03 18.17 -47.20
CA GLY A 574 21.01 18.15 -48.67
C GLY A 574 21.17 16.76 -49.29
N GLY A 575 20.91 15.68 -48.55
CA GLY A 575 20.94 14.32 -49.07
C GLY A 575 19.58 13.83 -49.55
N ASP A 576 19.60 12.88 -50.49
CA ASP A 576 18.43 12.07 -50.85
C ASP A 576 18.35 10.85 -49.91
N PRO A 577 17.29 10.72 -49.09
CA PRO A 577 17.13 9.57 -48.19
C PRO A 577 16.93 8.23 -48.91
N ALA A 578 16.49 8.25 -50.17
CA ALA A 578 16.40 7.05 -51.01
C ALA A 578 17.75 6.65 -51.63
N GLY A 579 18.78 7.50 -51.53
CA GLY A 579 20.11 7.24 -52.04
C GLY A 579 20.80 6.04 -51.38
N GLY A 580 21.74 5.42 -52.09
CA GLY A 580 22.61 4.40 -51.50
C GLY A 580 23.72 5.01 -50.61
N LEU A 581 24.44 4.16 -49.88
CA LEU A 581 25.62 4.57 -49.10
C LEU A 581 26.76 5.14 -49.96
N SER A 582 26.79 4.76 -51.24
CA SER A 582 27.65 5.32 -52.28
C SER A 582 26.87 6.36 -53.10
N GLY A 583 26.77 7.59 -52.60
CA GLY A 583 26.25 8.73 -53.36
C GLY A 583 27.42 9.55 -53.96
N PRO A 584 27.28 10.15 -55.15
CA PRO A 584 28.25 11.13 -55.62
C PRO A 584 28.30 12.30 -54.62
N ALA A 585 29.51 12.82 -54.38
CA ALA A 585 29.67 14.08 -53.66
C ALA A 585 28.78 15.14 -54.33
N PRO A 586 28.08 16.00 -53.57
CA PRO A 586 27.29 17.07 -54.16
C PRO A 586 28.17 17.85 -55.14
N THR A 587 27.76 17.88 -56.41
CA THR A 587 28.46 18.61 -57.46
C THR A 587 28.54 20.08 -57.06
N GLY A 588 29.73 20.67 -57.18
CA GLY A 588 30.21 21.86 -56.47
C GLY A 588 29.48 23.20 -56.66
N ASP A 589 28.25 23.24 -57.18
CA ASP A 589 27.49 24.49 -57.39
C ASP A 589 26.38 24.72 -56.36
N ALA A 590 26.12 23.73 -55.49
CA ALA A 590 25.23 23.89 -54.35
C ALA A 590 25.99 23.52 -53.06
N ALA A 591 26.92 24.38 -52.64
CA ALA A 591 27.37 24.35 -51.27
C ALA A 591 26.16 24.71 -50.38
N PRO A 592 25.61 23.79 -49.57
CA PRO A 592 24.67 24.20 -48.55
C PRO A 592 25.41 25.20 -47.66
N ALA A 593 24.74 26.31 -47.33
CA ALA A 593 25.22 27.27 -46.34
C ALA A 593 25.34 26.56 -44.98
N ILE A 594 26.42 25.80 -44.78
CA ILE A 594 26.79 25.23 -43.51
C ILE A 594 27.22 26.40 -42.65
N ALA A 595 26.55 26.53 -41.50
CA ALA A 595 26.65 27.59 -40.51
C ALA A 595 28.07 27.82 -39.97
N GLY A 596 28.95 28.39 -40.79
CA GLY A 596 30.23 29.01 -40.40
C GLY A 596 30.11 30.52 -40.18
N GLY A 597 28.89 31.07 -40.22
CA GLY A 597 28.63 32.51 -40.12
C GLY A 597 28.44 33.05 -38.70
N ASP A 598 28.56 32.27 -37.62
CA ASP A 598 28.01 32.76 -36.35
C ASP A 598 28.76 33.98 -35.78
N MET A 599 30.05 34.21 -36.07
CA MET A 599 30.75 35.40 -35.55
C MET A 599 30.71 36.60 -36.51
N ALA A 600 30.98 36.38 -37.80
CA ALA A 600 30.94 37.44 -38.81
C ALA A 600 29.50 37.85 -39.15
N SER A 601 28.56 36.91 -39.19
CA SER A 601 27.13 37.22 -39.36
C SER A 601 26.52 37.77 -38.08
N LYS A 602 26.97 37.43 -36.86
CA LYS A 602 26.54 38.17 -35.66
C LYS A 602 27.05 39.61 -35.67
N LEU A 603 28.32 39.83 -36.02
CA LEU A 603 28.89 41.18 -36.14
C LEU A 603 28.19 41.99 -37.25
N LEU A 604 27.87 41.37 -38.39
CA LEU A 604 27.15 42.01 -39.48
C LEU A 604 25.67 42.26 -39.12
N LEU A 605 25.02 41.32 -38.43
CA LEU A 605 23.62 41.44 -37.98
C LEU A 605 23.48 42.45 -36.83
N GLU A 606 24.48 42.58 -35.95
CA GLU A 606 24.53 43.61 -34.91
C GLU A 606 24.79 45.00 -35.50
N ALA A 607 25.68 45.11 -36.49
CA ALA A 607 25.88 46.35 -37.26
C ALA A 607 24.63 46.74 -38.08
N GLN A 608 23.95 45.76 -38.69
CA GLN A 608 22.69 45.98 -39.41
C GLN A 608 21.54 46.34 -38.46
N ARG A 609 21.45 45.73 -37.27
CA ARG A 609 20.47 46.10 -36.23
C ARG A 609 20.72 47.49 -35.67
N ALA A 610 21.98 47.89 -35.49
CA ALA A 610 22.34 49.24 -35.08
C ALA A 610 21.94 50.28 -36.15
N ASN A 611 22.20 49.98 -37.43
CA ASN A 611 21.79 50.84 -38.56
C ASN A 611 20.26 50.89 -38.74
N LEU A 612 19.55 49.78 -38.57
CA LEU A 612 18.09 49.72 -38.65
C LEU A 612 17.44 50.48 -37.48
N LYS A 613 17.98 50.37 -36.26
CA LYS A 613 17.56 51.20 -35.12
C LYS A 613 17.78 52.69 -35.39
N GLY A 614 18.89 53.05 -36.02
CA GLY A 614 19.17 54.44 -36.45
C GLY A 614 18.15 54.96 -37.47
N ALA A 615 17.83 54.16 -38.50
CA ALA A 615 16.88 54.53 -39.56
C ALA A 615 15.42 54.63 -39.07
N ILE A 616 15.01 53.74 -38.16
CA ILE A 616 13.66 53.77 -37.56
C ILE A 616 13.52 54.98 -36.63
N LYS A 617 14.54 55.28 -35.83
CA LYS A 617 14.55 56.47 -34.96
C LYS A 617 14.48 57.77 -35.76
N ALA A 618 15.10 57.82 -36.93
CA ALA A 618 15.07 58.99 -37.81
C ALA A 618 13.70 59.21 -38.49
N SER A 619 12.90 58.17 -38.71
CA SER A 619 11.61 58.24 -39.42
C SER A 619 10.38 58.37 -38.51
N LEU A 620 10.54 58.10 -37.21
CA LEU A 620 9.46 58.18 -36.22
C LEU A 620 8.76 59.55 -36.12
N PRO A 621 9.47 60.70 -36.19
CA PRO A 621 8.84 62.02 -36.14
C PRO A 621 7.87 62.28 -37.31
N ASP A 622 8.23 61.82 -38.51
CA ASP A 622 7.42 62.00 -39.73
C ASP A 622 6.17 61.12 -39.72
N ILE A 623 6.27 59.90 -39.17
CA ILE A 623 5.13 58.99 -38.97
C ILE A 623 4.13 59.60 -37.99
N ILE A 624 4.60 60.08 -36.83
CA ILE A 624 3.75 60.74 -35.83
C ILE A 624 3.10 61.99 -36.43
N ALA A 625 3.85 62.79 -37.20
CA ALA A 625 3.34 63.98 -37.88
C ALA A 625 2.28 63.65 -38.96
N THR A 626 2.42 62.51 -39.64
CA THR A 626 1.44 62.04 -40.63
C THR A 626 0.14 61.61 -39.97
N MET A 627 0.22 60.91 -38.84
CA MET A 627 -0.96 60.52 -38.04
C MET A 627 -1.68 61.74 -37.44
N THR A 628 -0.95 62.76 -36.99
CA THR A 628 -1.57 63.96 -36.40
C THR A 628 -2.16 64.95 -37.42
N LYS A 629 -1.71 64.92 -38.68
CA LYS A 629 -2.22 65.85 -39.72
C LYS A 629 -3.46 65.35 -40.47
N GLY A 630 -4.00 64.17 -40.14
CA GLY A 630 -5.24 63.66 -40.74
C GLY A 630 -5.17 63.38 -42.26
N GLY A 631 -3.96 63.24 -42.82
CA GLY A 631 -3.78 62.87 -44.23
C GLY A 631 -4.14 61.40 -44.44
N GLY A 632 -5.17 61.12 -45.25
CA GLY A 632 -5.75 59.80 -45.47
C GLY A 632 -4.86 58.81 -46.24
N GLY A 633 -3.78 58.35 -45.60
CA GLY A 633 -2.82 57.41 -46.22
C GLY A 633 -2.38 56.22 -45.36
N MET A 634 -2.75 56.13 -44.09
CA MET A 634 -2.43 54.97 -43.24
C MET A 634 -3.66 54.10 -43.01
N THR A 635 -3.53 52.80 -43.31
CA THR A 635 -4.53 51.78 -43.01
C THR A 635 -4.43 51.34 -41.55
N GLN A 636 -5.47 50.70 -41.00
CA GLN A 636 -5.40 50.10 -39.66
C GLN A 636 -4.28 49.06 -39.52
N SER A 637 -3.95 48.37 -40.62
CA SER A 637 -2.82 47.43 -40.67
C SER A 637 -1.49 48.16 -40.50
N ASP A 638 -1.34 49.36 -41.07
CA ASP A 638 -0.13 50.17 -40.92
C ASP A 638 0.03 50.64 -39.47
N VAL A 639 -1.05 51.09 -38.83
CA VAL A 639 -1.03 51.52 -37.42
C VAL A 639 -0.68 50.36 -36.48
N ALA A 640 -1.23 49.17 -36.71
CA ALA A 640 -0.90 47.96 -35.94
C ALA A 640 0.55 47.50 -36.16
N THR A 641 1.05 47.60 -37.40
CA THR A 641 2.44 47.27 -37.74
C THR A 641 3.41 48.22 -37.06
N TYR A 642 3.13 49.53 -37.05
CA TYR A 642 3.95 50.51 -36.36
C TYR A 642 3.89 50.38 -34.84
N ALA A 643 2.74 50.03 -34.25
CA ALA A 643 2.60 49.77 -32.81
C ALA A 643 3.50 48.61 -32.35
N ASN A 644 3.56 47.54 -33.13
CA ASN A 644 4.42 46.38 -32.85
C ASN A 644 5.91 46.73 -32.96
N VAL A 645 6.29 47.57 -33.93
CA VAL A 645 7.67 48.06 -34.07
C VAL A 645 8.06 48.98 -32.91
N LEU A 646 7.18 49.92 -32.52
CA LEU A 646 7.42 50.85 -31.42
C LEU A 646 7.50 50.15 -30.06
N GLY A 647 6.73 49.08 -29.85
CA GLY A 647 6.81 48.24 -28.66
C GLY A 647 8.19 47.58 -28.49
N ALA A 648 8.86 47.26 -29.60
CA ALA A 648 10.14 46.58 -29.61
C ALA A 648 11.36 47.52 -29.51
N VAL A 649 11.27 48.76 -30.02
CA VAL A 649 12.46 49.66 -30.12
C VAL A 649 12.26 51.10 -29.68
N GLY A 650 11.03 51.53 -29.37
CA GLY A 650 10.72 52.91 -28.97
C GLY A 650 10.99 53.19 -27.49
N THR A 651 11.36 54.42 -27.17
CA THR A 651 11.38 54.92 -25.79
C THR A 651 9.96 55.09 -25.25
N GLU A 652 9.78 55.10 -23.92
CA GLU A 652 8.44 55.26 -23.32
C GLU A 652 7.74 56.57 -23.72
N ASP A 653 8.49 57.65 -23.91
CA ASP A 653 7.94 58.92 -24.41
C ASP A 653 7.45 58.82 -25.86
N GLU A 654 8.18 58.08 -26.71
CA GLU A 654 7.79 57.84 -28.10
C GLU A 654 6.55 56.93 -28.19
N LYS A 655 6.47 55.90 -27.33
CA LYS A 655 5.28 55.05 -27.19
C LYS A 655 4.07 55.88 -26.79
N ARG A 656 4.24 56.78 -25.82
CA ARG A 656 3.17 57.66 -25.34
C ARG A 656 2.68 58.62 -26.42
N ARG A 657 3.60 59.23 -27.19
CA ARG A 657 3.26 60.13 -28.31
C ARG A 657 2.58 59.39 -29.47
N PHE A 658 3.01 58.17 -29.76
CA PHE A 658 2.38 57.33 -30.77
C PHE A 658 0.96 56.91 -30.34
N LEU A 659 0.77 56.49 -29.09
CA LEU A 659 -0.55 56.13 -28.56
C LEU A 659 -1.50 57.34 -28.51
N ASP A 660 -1.01 58.54 -28.19
CA ASP A 660 -1.80 59.79 -28.23
C ASP A 660 -2.14 60.25 -29.65
N ALA A 661 -1.30 59.93 -30.64
CA ALA A 661 -1.60 60.18 -32.06
C ALA A 661 -2.57 59.13 -32.63
N ALA A 662 -2.42 57.86 -32.23
CA ALA A 662 -3.29 56.76 -32.63
C ALA A 662 -4.69 56.88 -32.03
N SER A 663 -4.83 57.36 -30.79
CA SER A 663 -6.14 57.57 -30.15
C SER A 663 -6.96 58.68 -30.81
N LYS A 664 -6.31 59.66 -31.45
CA LYS A 664 -6.95 60.74 -32.22
C LYS A 664 -7.36 60.29 -33.62
N TYR A 665 -6.80 59.19 -34.11
CA TYR A 665 -7.22 58.52 -35.35
C TYR A 665 -8.43 57.64 -34.99
N GLN A 666 -9.65 58.20 -35.10
CA GLN A 666 -10.90 57.56 -34.65
C GLN A 666 -11.05 56.12 -35.16
N VAL A 667 -10.89 55.16 -34.26
CA VAL A 667 -11.33 53.78 -34.42
C VAL A 667 -12.23 53.47 -33.23
N GLU A 668 -13.55 53.46 -33.46
CA GLU A 668 -14.51 52.87 -32.54
C GLU A 668 -14.23 51.37 -32.47
N ILE A 669 -13.73 50.90 -31.32
CA ILE A 669 -13.76 49.49 -30.96
C ILE A 669 -14.85 49.35 -29.89
N ASP A 670 -16.07 49.03 -30.32
CA ASP A 670 -17.12 48.55 -29.42
C ASP A 670 -16.97 47.03 -29.26
N MET A 671 -16.52 46.59 -28.09
CA MET A 671 -16.50 45.17 -27.69
C MET A 671 -17.49 44.89 -26.55
N SER A 672 -18.67 45.50 -26.55
CA SER A 672 -19.78 45.05 -25.69
C SER A 672 -20.91 44.44 -26.49
N PRO A 673 -21.26 43.15 -26.30
CA PRO A 673 -22.56 42.67 -26.74
C PRO A 673 -23.62 43.15 -25.75
N ALA A 674 -24.43 44.13 -26.16
CA ALA A 674 -25.63 44.51 -25.45
C ALA A 674 -26.74 43.47 -25.65
N ALA A 675 -27.22 42.89 -24.53
CA ALA A 675 -28.65 42.79 -24.27
C ALA A 675 -28.91 42.58 -22.76
N PRO A 676 -29.45 43.58 -22.04
CA PRO A 676 -30.24 43.35 -20.84
C PRO A 676 -31.71 43.09 -21.23
N GLY A 677 -32.28 41.99 -20.73
CA GLY A 677 -33.72 41.87 -20.53
C GLY A 677 -34.15 42.57 -19.22
N PRO A 678 -35.40 43.04 -19.10
CA PRO A 678 -35.85 44.01 -18.09
C PRO A 678 -35.94 43.50 -16.63
N ASP A 679 -35.48 42.28 -16.33
CA ASP A 679 -35.66 41.61 -15.05
C ASP A 679 -34.37 41.34 -14.25
N GLY A 680 -33.21 41.82 -14.71
CA GLY A 680 -32.05 42.05 -13.82
C GLY A 680 -31.47 40.81 -13.10
N GLN A 681 -31.84 39.59 -13.47
CA GLN A 681 -31.20 38.37 -12.98
C GLN A 681 -30.48 37.67 -14.13
N GLY A 682 -29.15 37.77 -14.14
CA GLY A 682 -28.32 36.97 -15.03
C GLY A 682 -28.50 35.48 -14.69
N GLN A 683 -29.23 34.74 -15.52
CA GLN A 683 -29.24 33.28 -15.43
C GLN A 683 -27.88 32.76 -15.92
N VAL A 684 -27.04 32.37 -14.98
CA VAL A 684 -25.84 31.58 -15.23
C VAL A 684 -26.30 30.20 -15.71
N PHE A 685 -25.85 29.78 -16.90
CA PHE A 685 -26.09 28.43 -17.43
C PHE A 685 -25.26 27.39 -16.64
N SER A 686 -25.64 27.08 -15.40
CA SER A 686 -24.99 26.04 -14.59
C SER A 686 -25.60 24.66 -14.88
N GLY A 687 -24.77 23.62 -14.78
CA GLY A 687 -25.17 22.22 -15.02
C GLY A 687 -25.18 21.79 -16.50
N GLU A 688 -25.25 20.47 -16.71
CA GLU A 688 -25.23 19.84 -18.04
C GLU A 688 -26.41 20.30 -18.92
N ALA A 689 -27.59 20.46 -18.32
CA ALA A 689 -28.78 20.97 -19.01
C ALA A 689 -28.64 22.44 -19.42
N GLY A 690 -28.01 23.30 -18.61
CA GLY A 690 -27.77 24.70 -18.94
C GLY A 690 -26.78 24.85 -20.10
N ARG A 691 -25.70 24.08 -20.07
CA ARG A 691 -24.70 24.02 -21.16
C ARG A 691 -25.29 23.49 -22.46
N GLN A 692 -26.10 22.43 -22.39
CA GLN A 692 -26.76 21.88 -23.57
C GLN A 692 -27.75 22.89 -24.16
N ARG A 693 -28.50 23.62 -23.32
CA ARG A 693 -29.37 24.72 -23.78
C ARG A 693 -28.60 25.87 -24.43
N TYR A 694 -27.41 26.22 -23.96
CA TYR A 694 -26.56 27.22 -24.61
C TYR A 694 -26.07 26.74 -25.98
N ILE A 695 -25.62 25.49 -26.06
CA ILE A 695 -25.23 24.84 -27.33
C ILE A 695 -26.42 24.79 -28.30
N ASP A 696 -27.61 24.47 -27.81
CA ASP A 696 -28.82 24.37 -28.63
C ASP A 696 -29.33 25.76 -29.03
N ALA A 697 -29.21 26.78 -28.17
CA ALA A 697 -29.50 28.18 -28.51
C ALA A 697 -28.55 28.71 -29.59
N LEU A 698 -27.25 28.40 -29.51
CA LEU A 698 -26.26 28.74 -30.56
C LEU A 698 -26.59 28.06 -31.90
N LYS A 699 -27.07 26.81 -31.87
CA LYS A 699 -27.52 26.10 -33.07
C LYS A 699 -28.80 26.68 -33.66
N GLU A 700 -29.74 27.11 -32.82
CA GLU A 700 -31.04 27.63 -33.21
C GLU A 700 -30.93 29.04 -33.82
N GLN A 701 -30.14 29.92 -33.20
CA GLN A 701 -30.00 31.34 -33.57
C GLN A 701 -29.32 31.55 -34.94
N PHE A 702 -28.65 30.52 -35.49
CA PHE A 702 -27.86 30.63 -36.72
C PHE A 702 -28.19 29.60 -37.82
N LYS A 703 -29.40 29.03 -37.80
CA LYS A 703 -29.97 28.28 -38.95
C LYS A 703 -29.97 29.04 -40.30
N ASN A 704 -29.57 30.33 -40.34
CA ASN A 704 -29.67 31.21 -41.49
C ASN A 704 -28.32 31.60 -42.18
N GLY A 705 -27.19 30.96 -41.88
CA GLY A 705 -25.99 31.04 -42.75
C GLY A 705 -24.65 31.23 -42.02
N GLY A 706 -23.80 30.20 -42.09
CA GLY A 706 -22.42 30.22 -41.57
C GLY A 706 -21.96 28.84 -41.09
N GLY A 707 -21.68 27.90 -42.00
CA GLY A 707 -21.50 26.48 -41.65
C GLY A 707 -20.15 26.06 -41.05
N GLU A 708 -19.04 26.70 -41.44
CA GLU A 708 -17.69 26.19 -41.10
C GLU A 708 -17.14 26.71 -39.78
N LEU A 709 -17.17 28.02 -39.54
CA LEU A 709 -16.72 28.65 -38.28
C LEU A 709 -17.53 28.11 -37.08
N LEU A 710 -18.81 27.79 -37.30
CA LEU A 710 -19.73 27.32 -36.27
C LEU A 710 -19.49 25.86 -35.89
N ALA A 711 -19.13 25.00 -36.85
CA ALA A 711 -18.72 23.62 -36.56
C ALA A 711 -17.49 23.63 -35.64
N THR A 712 -16.52 24.51 -35.91
CA THR A 712 -15.34 24.71 -35.06
C THR A 712 -15.72 25.26 -33.67
N MET A 713 -16.63 26.23 -33.57
CA MET A 713 -17.05 26.77 -32.26
C MET A 713 -17.84 25.76 -31.42
N VAL A 714 -18.72 24.96 -32.04
CA VAL A 714 -19.46 23.89 -31.36
C VAL A 714 -18.50 22.77 -30.93
N GLU A 715 -17.57 22.38 -31.79
CA GLU A 715 -16.53 21.41 -31.45
C GLU A 715 -15.63 21.92 -30.32
N HIS A 716 -15.28 23.21 -30.34
CA HIS A 716 -14.50 23.85 -29.27
C HIS A 716 -15.29 23.89 -27.95
N ALA A 717 -16.58 24.25 -27.98
CA ALA A 717 -17.43 24.25 -26.79
C ALA A 717 -17.64 22.84 -26.21
N GLN A 718 -17.82 21.84 -27.08
CA GLN A 718 -17.92 20.42 -26.68
C GLN A 718 -16.58 19.91 -26.12
N THR A 719 -15.46 20.30 -26.71
CA THR A 719 -14.13 19.94 -26.24
C THR A 719 -13.85 20.59 -24.89
N HIS A 720 -14.22 21.85 -24.72
CA HIS A 720 -14.09 22.56 -23.44
C HIS A 720 -15.00 21.95 -22.37
N ALA A 721 -16.24 21.58 -22.69
CA ALA A 721 -17.14 20.89 -21.76
C ALA A 721 -16.60 19.51 -21.35
N ARG A 722 -16.01 18.75 -22.28
CA ARG A 722 -15.32 17.49 -21.98
C ARG A 722 -14.13 17.69 -21.05
N GLN A 723 -13.30 18.70 -21.33
CA GLN A 723 -12.15 19.05 -20.48
C GLN A 723 -12.58 19.48 -19.08
N MET A 724 -13.63 20.29 -18.95
CA MET A 724 -14.18 20.70 -17.66
C MET A 724 -14.72 19.51 -16.87
N ASN A 725 -15.48 18.61 -17.51
CA ASN A 725 -16.00 17.41 -16.84
C ASN A 725 -14.87 16.46 -16.41
N GLU A 726 -13.82 16.35 -17.23
CA GLU A 726 -12.67 15.53 -16.89
C GLU A 726 -11.85 16.13 -15.75
N GLN A 727 -11.64 17.45 -15.75
CA GLN A 727 -11.05 18.18 -14.62
C GLN A 727 -11.90 18.03 -13.36
N LEU A 728 -13.23 18.09 -13.48
CA LEU A 728 -14.10 17.89 -12.33
C LEU A 728 -13.91 16.53 -11.69
N LYS A 729 -13.72 15.47 -12.49
CA LYS A 729 -13.49 14.10 -12.03
C LYS A 729 -12.08 13.87 -11.47
N THR A 730 -11.08 14.51 -12.06
CA THR A 730 -9.66 14.21 -11.80
C THR A 730 -8.95 15.23 -10.90
N ASP A 731 -9.42 16.48 -10.89
CA ASP A 731 -8.86 17.59 -10.12
C ASP A 731 -9.94 18.62 -9.77
N ILE A 732 -10.85 18.26 -8.85
CA ILE A 732 -11.93 19.16 -8.42
C ILE A 732 -11.38 20.44 -7.76
N ILE A 733 -10.19 20.38 -7.16
CA ILE A 733 -9.52 21.52 -6.54
C ILE A 733 -9.01 22.49 -7.62
N GLY A 734 -8.32 21.98 -8.64
CA GLY A 734 -7.87 22.76 -9.79
C GLY A 734 -9.02 23.32 -10.62
N PHE A 735 -10.11 22.57 -10.78
CA PHE A 735 -11.34 23.06 -11.42
C PHE A 735 -11.95 24.23 -10.62
N GLY A 736 -12.08 24.09 -9.31
CA GLY A 736 -12.57 25.18 -8.46
C GLY A 736 -11.66 26.42 -8.52
N GLN A 737 -10.35 26.21 -8.62
CA GLN A 737 -9.36 27.28 -8.76
C GLN A 737 -9.48 28.00 -10.12
N SER A 738 -9.69 27.27 -11.22
CA SER A 738 -9.78 27.85 -12.57
C SER A 738 -11.06 28.63 -12.81
N MET A 739 -12.14 28.29 -12.10
CA MET A 739 -13.43 28.94 -12.28
C MET A 739 -13.52 30.37 -11.73
N PHE A 740 -12.53 30.87 -10.95
CA PHE A 740 -12.44 32.24 -10.40
C PHE A 740 -13.70 32.80 -9.68
N TRP A 741 -14.75 32.01 -9.53
CA TRP A 741 -16.13 32.42 -9.19
C TRP A 741 -16.50 32.10 -7.74
N LEU A 742 -15.58 32.32 -6.81
CA LEU A 742 -15.81 32.06 -5.40
C LEU A 742 -15.64 33.37 -4.64
N GLY A 743 -16.74 34.09 -4.47
CA GLY A 743 -16.82 35.37 -3.75
C GLY A 743 -16.24 35.28 -2.33
N ASP A 744 -17.07 35.03 -1.32
CA ASP A 744 -16.63 34.98 0.09
C ASP A 744 -15.73 33.76 0.41
N ASP A 745 -15.64 32.79 -0.51
CA ASP A 745 -14.89 31.55 -0.34
C ASP A 745 -13.44 31.61 -0.82
N ARG A 746 -12.95 32.79 -1.25
CA ARG A 746 -11.57 32.98 -1.68
C ARG A 746 -10.55 32.50 -0.64
N ALA A 747 -10.79 32.74 0.65
CA ALA A 747 -9.89 32.30 1.71
C ALA A 747 -9.81 30.77 1.84
N LEU A 748 -10.92 30.06 1.64
CA LEU A 748 -10.93 28.59 1.62
C LEU A 748 -10.23 28.07 0.36
N ALA A 749 -10.49 28.68 -0.80
CA ALA A 749 -9.82 28.35 -2.05
C ALA A 749 -8.30 28.48 -1.90
N GLU A 750 -7.82 29.61 -1.38
CA GLU A 750 -6.39 29.89 -1.19
C GLU A 750 -5.73 28.90 -0.22
N ARG A 751 -6.45 28.36 0.77
CA ARG A 751 -5.91 27.30 1.65
C ARG A 751 -5.95 25.92 0.97
N ALA A 752 -7.06 25.58 0.33
CA ALA A 752 -7.26 24.30 -0.36
C ALA A 752 -6.30 24.10 -1.54
N THR A 753 -5.90 25.17 -2.24
CA THR A 753 -5.01 25.08 -3.40
C THR A 753 -3.52 25.00 -3.05
N ARG A 754 -3.13 25.16 -1.78
CA ARG A 754 -1.73 25.06 -1.35
C ARG A 754 -1.21 23.65 -1.59
N PRO A 755 0.06 23.48 -2.01
CA PRO A 755 0.69 22.17 -2.06
C PRO A 755 0.58 21.44 -0.72
N LEU A 756 0.31 20.14 -0.76
CA LEU A 756 0.27 19.34 0.46
C LEU A 756 1.63 19.29 1.14
N ASP A 757 1.63 19.46 2.45
CA ASP A 757 2.80 19.39 3.31
C ASP A 757 2.77 18.09 4.12
N PHE A 758 3.63 17.15 3.73
CA PHE A 758 3.77 15.86 4.37
C PHE A 758 4.71 15.87 5.59
N SER A 759 5.28 17.02 5.96
CA SER A 759 6.21 17.14 7.09
C SER A 759 5.52 17.04 8.46
N SER A 760 4.20 17.25 8.53
CA SER A 760 3.42 17.25 9.76
C SER A 760 2.02 16.65 9.58
N VAL A 761 1.63 15.75 10.47
CA VAL A 761 0.30 15.09 10.48
C VAL A 761 -0.82 16.14 10.62
N SER A 762 -0.65 17.12 11.50
CA SER A 762 -1.66 18.13 11.77
C SER A 762 -1.82 19.09 10.60
N THR A 763 -0.72 19.48 9.96
CA THR A 763 -0.72 20.32 8.76
C THR A 763 -1.40 19.58 7.60
N LEU A 764 -1.00 18.34 7.33
CA LEU A 764 -1.57 17.53 6.26
C LEU A 764 -3.07 17.29 6.48
N ARG A 765 -3.48 16.97 7.71
CA ARG A 765 -4.90 16.80 8.08
C ARG A 765 -5.68 18.09 7.86
N GLY A 766 -5.14 19.23 8.28
CA GLY A 766 -5.76 20.54 8.06
C GLY A 766 -5.94 20.86 6.57
N GLN A 767 -4.91 20.61 5.76
CA GLN A 767 -4.96 20.84 4.31
C GLN A 767 -5.95 19.90 3.59
N LEU A 768 -5.98 18.61 3.97
CA LEU A 768 -6.96 17.67 3.41
C LEU A 768 -8.40 18.02 3.82
N ALA A 769 -8.62 18.51 5.04
CA ALA A 769 -9.92 19.00 5.49
C ALA A 769 -10.36 20.26 4.73
N ASP A 770 -9.46 21.24 4.56
CA ASP A 770 -9.73 22.44 3.74
C ASP A 770 -10.08 22.05 2.28
N ARG A 771 -9.38 21.06 1.71
CA ARG A 771 -9.67 20.53 0.37
C ARG A 771 -10.98 19.79 0.29
N ALA A 772 -11.31 18.95 1.26
CA ALA A 772 -12.59 18.25 1.31
C ALA A 772 -13.76 19.24 1.37
N ALA A 773 -13.65 20.28 2.22
CA ALA A 773 -14.63 21.35 2.31
C ALA A 773 -14.75 22.13 0.99
N PHE A 774 -13.62 22.44 0.35
CA PHE A 774 -13.60 23.12 -0.94
C PHE A 774 -14.23 22.28 -2.06
N ALA A 775 -13.84 21.01 -2.16
CA ALA A 775 -14.39 20.05 -3.12
C ALA A 775 -15.91 19.90 -2.96
N ALA A 776 -16.41 19.83 -1.72
CA ALA A 776 -17.84 19.80 -1.44
C ALA A 776 -18.58 21.02 -1.98
N LYS A 777 -18.02 22.23 -1.80
CA LYS A 777 -18.61 23.47 -2.34
C LYS A 777 -18.59 23.51 -3.86
N VAL A 778 -17.47 23.12 -4.48
CA VAL A 778 -17.37 23.03 -5.94
C VAL A 778 -18.41 22.03 -6.46
N ALA A 779 -18.48 20.84 -5.87
CA ALA A 779 -19.42 19.80 -6.27
C ALA A 779 -20.88 20.26 -6.13
N GLN A 780 -21.21 20.92 -5.01
CA GLN A 780 -22.53 21.52 -4.79
C GLN A 780 -22.87 22.58 -5.84
N SER A 781 -21.92 23.48 -6.17
CA SER A 781 -22.13 24.53 -7.18
C SER A 781 -22.38 23.97 -8.59
N GLN A 782 -21.84 22.78 -8.87
CA GLN A 782 -21.95 22.10 -10.16
C GLN A 782 -23.07 21.06 -10.20
N GLY A 783 -23.76 20.82 -9.08
CA GLY A 783 -24.81 19.80 -8.96
C GLY A 783 -24.29 18.38 -9.14
N VAL A 784 -23.05 18.09 -8.74
CA VAL A 784 -22.45 16.76 -8.83
C VAL A 784 -22.03 16.24 -7.45
N PRO A 785 -21.97 14.92 -7.23
CA PRO A 785 -21.38 14.36 -6.01
C PRO A 785 -19.85 14.52 -5.99
N VAL A 786 -19.26 14.69 -4.79
CA VAL A 786 -17.80 14.72 -4.58
C VAL A 786 -17.20 13.34 -4.87
N ARG A 787 -16.86 13.04 -6.12
CA ARG A 787 -16.28 11.72 -6.50
C ARG A 787 -14.81 11.81 -6.86
N SER A 788 -14.23 12.99 -6.68
CA SER A 788 -12.91 13.32 -7.20
C SER A 788 -11.87 13.20 -6.10
N PRO A 789 -10.64 12.74 -6.42
CA PRO A 789 -9.55 12.71 -5.45
C PRO A 789 -9.27 14.11 -4.88
N LEU A 790 -8.89 14.18 -3.61
CA LEU A 790 -8.42 15.43 -2.99
C LEU A 790 -6.95 15.74 -3.32
N PHE A 791 -6.21 14.76 -3.85
CA PHE A 791 -4.86 14.97 -4.40
C PHE A 791 -4.95 15.56 -5.81
N ARG A 792 -4.18 16.62 -6.07
CA ARG A 792 -4.10 17.21 -7.40
C ARG A 792 -3.16 16.39 -8.30
N PRO A 793 -3.35 16.42 -9.62
CA PRO A 793 -2.38 15.88 -10.56
C PRO A 793 -0.98 16.50 -10.31
N GLY A 794 0.03 15.64 -10.12
CA GLY A 794 1.40 16.03 -9.79
C GLY A 794 1.75 15.96 -8.30
N GLU A 795 0.77 15.96 -7.39
CA GLU A 795 1.03 15.73 -5.96
C GLU A 795 1.18 14.24 -5.64
N GLY A 796 0.80 13.37 -6.57
CA GLY A 796 1.10 11.94 -6.50
C GLY A 796 2.58 11.66 -6.32
N ASP A 797 3.46 12.41 -6.98
CA ASP A 797 4.91 12.26 -6.82
C ASP A 797 5.39 12.71 -5.43
N MET A 798 4.74 13.72 -4.83
CA MET A 798 5.03 14.15 -3.46
C MET A 798 4.58 13.11 -2.45
N LEU A 799 3.38 12.54 -2.64
CA LEU A 799 2.86 11.43 -1.86
C LEU A 799 3.81 10.22 -1.98
N LEU A 800 4.14 9.80 -3.20
CA LEU A 800 5.07 8.70 -3.46
C LEU A 800 6.46 8.98 -2.87
N SER A 801 6.98 10.20 -2.98
CA SER A 801 8.26 10.60 -2.40
C SER A 801 8.23 10.54 -0.87
N ALA A 802 7.19 11.10 -0.24
CA ALA A 802 6.98 11.04 1.19
C ALA A 802 6.87 9.58 1.67
N MET A 803 6.16 8.74 0.92
CA MET A 803 5.96 7.33 1.21
C MET A 803 7.21 6.46 0.93
N ARG A 804 8.04 6.85 -0.03
CA ARG A 804 9.32 6.19 -0.36
C ARG A 804 10.50 6.69 0.45
N SER A 805 10.35 7.80 1.17
CA SER A 805 11.42 8.47 1.93
C SER A 805 12.08 7.61 3.01
N GLY A 806 11.55 6.41 3.30
CA GLY A 806 12.03 5.57 4.40
C GLY A 806 11.34 5.86 5.72
N ASN A 807 10.54 6.93 5.82
CA ASN A 807 9.94 7.40 7.07
C ASN A 807 8.57 6.76 7.34
N PRO A 808 8.45 5.82 8.31
CA PRO A 808 7.18 5.19 8.66
C PRO A 808 6.18 6.20 9.24
N GLY A 809 6.69 7.25 9.91
CA GLY A 809 5.89 8.33 10.45
C GLY A 809 5.13 9.09 9.36
N ALA A 810 5.71 9.29 8.18
CA ALA A 810 5.03 9.94 7.06
C ALA A 810 3.86 9.11 6.52
N VAL A 811 4.00 7.78 6.48
CA VAL A 811 2.93 6.85 6.10
C VAL A 811 1.80 6.89 7.11
N THR A 812 2.12 6.72 8.41
CA THR A 812 1.14 6.77 9.49
C THR A 812 0.44 8.13 9.56
N ALA A 813 1.18 9.23 9.36
CA ALA A 813 0.65 10.59 9.30
C ALA A 813 -0.36 10.76 8.17
N THR A 814 0.02 10.33 6.97
CA THR A 814 -0.85 10.41 5.79
C THR A 814 -2.13 9.62 6.00
N MET A 815 -2.02 8.41 6.53
CA MET A 815 -3.17 7.54 6.80
C MET A 815 -4.07 8.08 7.90
N SER A 816 -3.49 8.62 8.97
CA SER A 816 -4.24 9.28 10.05
C SER A 816 -4.91 10.58 9.61
N ALA A 817 -4.37 11.25 8.59
CA ALA A 817 -4.98 12.42 7.98
C ALA A 817 -6.15 12.01 7.06
N LEU A 818 -5.96 10.98 6.23
CA LEU A 818 -7.01 10.41 5.37
C LEU A 818 -8.16 9.83 6.19
N ALA A 819 -7.88 9.15 7.31
CA ALA A 819 -8.92 8.56 8.16
C ALA A 819 -9.95 9.58 8.67
N GLY A 820 -9.57 10.85 8.80
CA GLY A 820 -10.46 11.94 9.21
C GLY A 820 -11.39 12.47 8.10
N LEU A 821 -11.24 12.00 6.86
CA LEU A 821 -12.16 12.31 5.77
C LEU A 821 -13.46 11.53 5.90
N ASP A 822 -14.55 12.08 5.36
CA ASP A 822 -15.79 11.33 5.16
C ASP A 822 -15.57 10.16 4.19
N ASP A 823 -16.43 9.14 4.24
CA ASP A 823 -16.25 7.91 3.45
C ASP A 823 -16.13 8.18 1.94
N GLN A 824 -16.88 9.14 1.41
CA GLN A 824 -16.90 9.41 -0.01
C GLN A 824 -15.59 10.08 -0.46
N SER A 825 -15.14 11.11 0.26
CA SER A 825 -13.86 11.77 0.01
C SER A 825 -12.67 10.83 0.26
N PHE A 826 -12.76 9.99 1.29
CA PHE A 826 -11.75 8.99 1.61
C PHE A 826 -11.56 8.02 0.44
N TRP A 827 -12.63 7.34 0.00
CA TRP A 827 -12.55 6.34 -1.07
C TRP A 827 -12.26 6.94 -2.45
N ALA A 828 -12.71 8.16 -2.74
CA ALA A 828 -12.31 8.89 -3.95
C ALA A 828 -10.79 9.19 -3.95
N THR A 829 -10.24 9.54 -2.78
CA THR A 829 -8.82 9.88 -2.63
C THR A 829 -7.93 8.64 -2.64
N VAL A 830 -8.26 7.58 -1.89
CA VAL A 830 -7.48 6.33 -1.90
C VAL A 830 -7.69 5.52 -3.19
N GLY A 831 -8.79 5.79 -3.90
CA GLY A 831 -9.09 5.27 -5.23
C GLY A 831 -8.38 5.98 -6.37
N SER A 832 -7.62 7.06 -6.10
CA SER A 832 -6.83 7.73 -7.12
C SER A 832 -5.70 6.81 -7.61
N LYS A 833 -5.28 7.00 -8.87
CA LYS A 833 -4.18 6.22 -9.46
C LYS A 833 -2.90 6.37 -8.65
N GLU A 834 -2.62 7.59 -8.21
CA GLU A 834 -1.44 7.98 -7.45
C GLU A 834 -1.39 7.24 -6.11
N PHE A 835 -2.52 7.18 -5.38
CA PHE A 835 -2.58 6.47 -4.11
C PHE A 835 -2.45 4.96 -4.31
N LYS A 836 -3.11 4.38 -5.34
CA LYS A 836 -2.99 2.94 -5.64
C LYS A 836 -1.55 2.54 -5.97
N GLU A 837 -0.84 3.33 -6.76
CA GLU A 837 0.58 3.09 -7.06
C GLU A 837 1.46 3.20 -5.81
N ALA A 838 1.18 4.17 -4.94
CA ALA A 838 1.89 4.32 -3.67
C ALA A 838 1.60 3.14 -2.71
N ALA A 839 0.33 2.73 -2.59
CA ALA A 839 -0.09 1.58 -1.80
C ALA A 839 0.53 0.26 -2.29
N ALA A 840 0.52 0.03 -3.61
CA ALA A 840 1.20 -1.11 -4.22
C ALA A 840 2.70 -1.11 -3.92
N SER A 841 3.32 0.07 -3.81
CA SER A 841 4.73 0.17 -3.44
C SER A 841 5.01 -0.25 -1.99
N PHE A 842 4.10 0.01 -1.03
CA PHE A 842 4.24 -0.46 0.35
C PHE A 842 4.25 -1.97 0.47
N VAL A 843 3.31 -2.59 -0.24
CA VAL A 843 3.11 -4.04 -0.23
C VAL A 843 4.30 -4.78 -0.86
N ASN A 844 5.14 -4.07 -1.61
CA ASN A 844 6.36 -4.56 -2.26
C ASN A 844 7.66 -4.00 -1.66
N GLN A 845 7.59 -3.14 -0.63
CA GLN A 845 8.73 -2.45 -0.03
C GLN A 845 9.53 -3.40 0.85
N ARG A 846 10.85 -3.52 0.61
CA ARG A 846 11.78 -4.36 1.40
C ARG A 846 12.13 -3.79 2.78
N SER A 847 11.81 -2.53 3.07
CA SER A 847 12.05 -1.92 4.39
C SER A 847 11.01 -2.36 5.41
N GLY A 848 11.44 -2.95 6.54
CA GLY A 848 10.54 -3.47 7.59
C GLY A 848 9.58 -2.44 8.15
N PRO A 849 10.08 -1.31 8.66
CA PRO A 849 9.21 -0.29 9.24
C PRO A 849 8.19 0.28 8.25
N LEU A 850 8.56 0.47 6.98
CA LEU A 850 7.64 0.98 5.95
C LEU A 850 6.60 -0.06 5.52
N PHE A 851 7.02 -1.31 5.32
CA PHE A 851 6.10 -2.39 5.00
C PHE A 851 5.04 -2.53 6.10
N LEU A 852 5.46 -2.55 7.37
CA LEU A 852 4.54 -2.69 8.50
C LEU A 852 3.57 -1.51 8.62
N ALA A 853 4.06 -0.28 8.46
CA ALA A 853 3.19 0.90 8.43
C ALA A 853 2.18 0.83 7.27
N GLY A 854 2.63 0.39 6.08
CA GLY A 854 1.79 0.23 4.91
C GLY A 854 0.75 -0.89 5.04
N MET A 855 1.11 -2.04 5.61
CA MET A 855 0.17 -3.15 5.83
C MET A 855 -0.85 -2.81 6.92
N SER A 856 -0.42 -2.15 8.00
CA SER A 856 -1.34 -1.66 9.04
C SER A 856 -2.31 -0.61 8.48
N ALA A 857 -1.82 0.28 7.62
CA ALA A 857 -2.63 1.23 6.89
C ALA A 857 -3.69 0.56 6.02
N LEU A 858 -3.29 -0.43 5.20
CA LEU A 858 -4.20 -1.20 4.36
C LEU A 858 -5.21 -2.01 5.18
N ASP A 859 -4.81 -2.55 6.34
CA ASP A 859 -5.72 -3.23 7.26
C ASP A 859 -6.80 -2.30 7.79
N GLN A 860 -6.43 -1.08 8.21
CA GLN A 860 -7.41 -0.06 8.63
C GLN A 860 -8.40 0.27 7.51
N MET A 861 -7.93 0.38 6.25
CA MET A 861 -8.83 0.60 5.12
C MET A 861 -9.78 -0.58 4.89
N PHE A 862 -9.25 -1.80 4.96
CA PHE A 862 -10.04 -3.02 4.79
C PHE A 862 -11.09 -3.14 5.90
N GLN A 863 -10.73 -2.83 7.16
CA GLN A 863 -11.67 -2.83 8.28
C GLN A 863 -12.75 -1.75 8.16
N ARG A 864 -12.45 -0.61 7.52
CA ARG A 864 -13.43 0.47 7.31
C ARG A 864 -14.54 0.07 6.33
N ASN A 865 -14.20 -0.51 5.18
CA ASN A 865 -15.17 -1.01 4.21
C ASN A 865 -14.54 -2.09 3.29
N PRO A 866 -14.71 -3.39 3.62
CA PRO A 866 -14.08 -4.48 2.87
C PRO A 866 -14.48 -4.51 1.39
N ASP A 867 -15.75 -4.22 1.07
CA ASP A 867 -16.26 -4.32 -0.30
C ASP A 867 -15.71 -3.20 -1.19
N THR A 868 -15.63 -1.98 -0.66
CA THR A 868 -15.03 -0.85 -1.38
C THR A 868 -13.52 -1.01 -1.50
N PHE A 869 -12.85 -1.56 -0.48
CA PHE A 869 -11.44 -1.93 -0.54
C PHE A 869 -11.16 -2.84 -1.73
N ARG A 870 -11.96 -3.90 -1.93
CA ARG A 870 -11.82 -4.83 -3.08
C ARG A 870 -12.09 -4.19 -4.44
N GLN A 871 -12.94 -3.17 -4.50
CA GLN A 871 -13.19 -2.43 -5.74
C GLN A 871 -12.04 -1.47 -6.06
N VAL A 872 -11.39 -0.94 -5.04
CA VAL A 872 -10.34 0.07 -5.17
C VAL A 872 -8.98 -0.56 -5.42
N PHE A 873 -8.58 -1.53 -4.61
CA PHE A 873 -7.28 -2.18 -4.70
C PHE A 873 -7.34 -3.44 -5.56
N ALA A 874 -6.23 -3.75 -6.21
CA ALA A 874 -6.10 -5.00 -6.95
C ALA A 874 -6.10 -6.21 -6.00
N GLU A 875 -6.53 -7.36 -6.52
CA GLU A 875 -6.67 -8.63 -5.77
C GLU A 875 -5.36 -9.05 -5.09
N ASP A 876 -4.20 -8.66 -5.64
CA ASP A 876 -2.89 -8.97 -5.09
C ASP A 876 -2.62 -8.25 -3.75
N VAL A 877 -3.06 -6.99 -3.62
CA VAL A 877 -2.97 -6.21 -2.38
C VAL A 877 -3.85 -6.83 -1.31
N GLU A 878 -5.08 -7.23 -1.65
CA GLU A 878 -5.99 -7.92 -0.72
C GLU A 878 -5.39 -9.25 -0.23
N LYS A 879 -4.85 -10.07 -1.13
CA LYS A 879 -4.24 -11.36 -0.79
C LYS A 879 -3.04 -11.20 0.14
N LYS A 880 -2.16 -10.24 -0.14
CA LYS A 880 -1.02 -9.95 0.73
C LYS A 880 -1.45 -9.40 2.08
N LEU A 881 -2.51 -8.59 2.11
CA LEU A 881 -3.10 -8.12 3.36
C LEU A 881 -3.69 -9.28 4.17
N ALA A 882 -4.41 -10.20 3.54
CA ALA A 882 -4.94 -11.39 4.19
C ALA A 882 -3.83 -12.29 4.77
N SER A 883 -2.76 -12.55 3.99
CA SER A 883 -1.58 -13.31 4.46
C SER A 883 -0.84 -12.59 5.60
N TRP A 884 -0.78 -11.25 5.55
CA TRP A 884 -0.20 -10.48 6.64
C TRP A 884 -1.03 -10.58 7.93
N ARG A 885 -2.36 -10.39 7.83
CA ARG A 885 -3.27 -10.49 8.98
C ARG A 885 -3.27 -11.88 9.61
N SER A 886 -3.23 -12.94 8.80
CA SER A 886 -3.15 -14.32 9.32
C SER A 886 -1.82 -14.58 10.01
N GLY A 887 -0.72 -14.08 9.47
CA GLY A 887 0.61 -14.27 10.05
C GLY A 887 0.78 -13.58 11.39
N LEU A 888 0.17 -12.40 11.63
CA LEU A 888 0.35 -11.61 12.86
C LEU A 888 0.09 -12.40 14.16
N VAL A 889 -0.68 -13.47 14.08
CA VAL A 889 -0.96 -14.37 15.19
C VAL A 889 0.23 -15.29 15.54
N TYR A 890 1.08 -15.60 14.56
CA TYR A 890 2.07 -16.67 14.65
C TYR A 890 3.53 -16.21 14.47
N GLU A 891 3.77 -15.06 13.85
CA GLU A 891 5.10 -14.58 13.51
C GLU A 891 5.34 -13.15 14.00
N THR A 892 6.62 -12.82 14.25
CA THR A 892 6.98 -11.42 14.50
C THR A 892 6.77 -10.61 13.22
N PRO A 893 6.52 -9.29 13.33
CA PRO A 893 6.31 -8.42 12.17
C PRO A 893 7.40 -8.53 11.09
N GLU A 894 8.67 -8.74 11.48
CA GLU A 894 9.83 -8.87 10.58
C GLU A 894 9.82 -10.19 9.79
N ASN A 895 9.48 -11.30 10.45
CA ASN A 895 9.38 -12.61 9.80
C ASN A 895 8.20 -12.62 8.82
N LEU A 896 7.10 -11.99 9.21
CA LEU A 896 5.92 -11.79 8.36
C LEU A 896 6.24 -11.00 7.11
N GLN A 897 6.96 -9.91 7.28
CA GLN A 897 7.40 -9.09 6.16
C GLN A 897 8.18 -9.95 5.17
N LYS A 898 9.21 -10.66 5.67
CA LYS A 898 10.05 -11.52 4.84
C LYS A 898 9.20 -12.55 4.10
N ARG A 899 8.27 -13.19 4.79
CA ARG A 899 7.34 -14.18 4.23
C ARG A 899 6.44 -13.60 3.15
N VAL A 900 5.76 -12.47 3.41
CA VAL A 900 4.85 -11.82 2.46
C VAL A 900 5.61 -11.30 1.22
N GLN A 901 6.88 -10.95 1.36
CA GLN A 901 7.73 -10.53 0.24
C GLN A 901 8.31 -11.69 -0.56
N GLU A 902 8.67 -12.78 0.10
CA GLU A 902 9.28 -13.96 -0.54
C GLU A 902 8.22 -14.87 -1.18
N GLN A 903 6.97 -14.80 -0.74
CA GLN A 903 5.88 -15.56 -1.36
C GLN A 903 5.54 -14.99 -2.75
N PRO A 904 5.73 -15.75 -3.85
CA PRO A 904 5.21 -15.35 -5.14
C PRO A 904 3.68 -15.26 -5.06
N ILE A 905 3.11 -14.19 -5.62
CA ILE A 905 1.65 -14.07 -5.74
C ILE A 905 1.20 -15.13 -6.75
N LEU A 906 0.71 -16.25 -6.24
CA LEU A 906 0.17 -17.32 -7.06
C LEU A 906 -1.14 -16.84 -7.71
N SER A 907 -1.31 -17.17 -8.99
CA SER A 907 -2.61 -16.99 -9.65
C SER A 907 -3.69 -17.80 -8.93
N GLN A 908 -4.96 -17.46 -9.10
CA GLN A 908 -6.06 -18.19 -8.44
C GLN A 908 -6.04 -19.70 -8.80
N ALA A 909 -5.67 -20.04 -10.04
CA ALA A 909 -5.45 -21.42 -10.47
C ALA A 909 -4.27 -22.07 -9.71
N ALA A 910 -3.12 -21.39 -9.62
CA ALA A 910 -1.97 -21.93 -8.90
C ALA A 910 -2.19 -22.03 -7.38
N MET A 911 -3.00 -21.14 -6.79
CA MET A 911 -3.44 -21.26 -5.40
C MET A 911 -4.34 -22.48 -5.21
N LYS A 912 -5.29 -22.70 -6.12
CA LYS A 912 -6.15 -23.87 -6.08
C LYS A 912 -5.34 -25.17 -6.24
N ASP A 913 -4.44 -25.23 -7.21
CA ASP A 913 -3.57 -26.39 -7.42
C ASP A 913 -2.67 -26.65 -6.20
N ARG A 914 -2.14 -25.58 -5.59
CA ARG A 914 -1.39 -25.64 -4.34
C ARG A 914 -2.25 -26.16 -3.19
N ASP A 915 -3.46 -25.64 -3.01
CA ASP A 915 -4.34 -26.01 -1.91
C ASP A 915 -4.83 -27.46 -2.06
N GLU A 916 -5.08 -27.91 -3.30
CA GLU A 916 -5.37 -29.30 -3.63
C GLU A 916 -4.17 -30.21 -3.36
N ALA A 917 -2.96 -29.80 -3.74
CA ALA A 917 -1.72 -30.52 -3.45
C ALA A 917 -1.43 -30.57 -1.94
N ALA A 918 -1.69 -29.48 -1.21
CA ALA A 918 -1.55 -29.41 0.23
C ALA A 918 -2.57 -30.28 0.95
N GLU A 919 -3.84 -30.30 0.53
CA GLU A 919 -4.85 -31.23 1.09
C GLU A 919 -4.52 -32.69 0.79
N ALA A 920 -4.01 -32.99 -0.41
CA ALA A 920 -3.49 -34.33 -0.72
C ALA A 920 -2.30 -34.69 0.18
N ALA A 921 -1.39 -33.75 0.41
CA ALA A 921 -0.26 -33.92 1.31
C ALA A 921 -0.70 -34.09 2.78
N ILE A 922 -1.68 -33.33 3.28
CA ILE A 922 -2.29 -33.52 4.60
C ILE A 922 -2.87 -34.93 4.70
N LYS A 923 -3.67 -35.34 3.72
CA LYS A 923 -4.27 -36.69 3.70
C LYS A 923 -3.21 -37.80 3.67
N ALA A 924 -2.13 -37.62 2.94
CA ALA A 924 -1.00 -38.55 2.89
C ALA A 924 -0.20 -38.58 4.20
N THR A 925 0.01 -37.42 4.81
CA THR A 925 0.83 -37.24 6.02
C THR A 925 0.14 -37.77 7.28
N PHE A 926 -1.17 -37.53 7.41
CA PHE A 926 -1.93 -37.85 8.63
C PHE A 926 -2.81 -39.12 8.51
N GLY A 927 -2.94 -39.68 7.30
CA GLY A 927 -3.70 -40.92 7.05
C GLY A 927 -5.22 -40.79 7.26
N LYS A 928 -5.90 -41.91 7.51
CA LYS A 928 -7.35 -41.96 7.83
C LYS A 928 -7.69 -41.69 9.30
N SER A 929 -6.67 -41.53 10.14
CA SER A 929 -6.80 -41.24 11.56
C SER A 929 -7.35 -39.83 11.81
N ASN A 930 -7.92 -39.60 12.99
CA ASN A 930 -8.43 -38.29 13.38
C ASN A 930 -7.28 -37.26 13.44
N LEU A 931 -7.21 -36.40 12.41
CA LEU A 931 -6.21 -35.33 12.29
C LEU A 931 -6.15 -34.48 13.57
N THR A 932 -7.30 -34.15 14.15
CA THR A 932 -7.39 -33.43 15.43
C THR A 932 -6.55 -34.10 16.53
N GLN A 933 -6.65 -35.42 16.66
CA GLN A 933 -6.01 -36.17 17.74
C GLN A 933 -4.48 -36.24 17.53
N GLN A 934 -4.03 -36.36 16.29
CA GLN A 934 -2.60 -36.32 15.97
C GLN A 934 -1.99 -34.92 16.17
N ILE A 935 -2.73 -33.85 15.83
CA ILE A 935 -2.31 -32.47 16.09
C ILE A 935 -2.24 -32.23 17.60
N ALA A 936 -3.24 -32.66 18.37
CA ALA A 936 -3.27 -32.54 19.82
C ALA A 936 -2.10 -33.28 20.48
N ASP A 937 -1.84 -34.53 20.08
CA ASP A 937 -0.73 -35.33 20.59
C ASP A 937 0.64 -34.72 20.24
N GLN A 938 0.77 -34.09 19.06
CA GLN A 938 1.99 -33.41 18.66
C GLN A 938 2.20 -32.07 19.38
N ALA A 939 1.13 -31.29 19.57
CA ALA A 939 1.18 -30.07 20.38
C ALA A 939 1.59 -30.39 21.83
N LEU A 940 1.09 -31.49 22.40
CA LEU A 940 1.51 -32.00 23.70
C LEU A 940 3.00 -32.37 23.74
N ARG A 941 3.52 -33.06 22.72
CA ARG A 941 4.96 -33.41 22.63
C ARG A 941 5.86 -32.18 22.45
N ALA A 942 5.46 -31.22 21.63
CA ALA A 942 6.22 -29.99 21.40
C ALA A 942 6.33 -29.10 22.66
N VAL A 943 5.37 -29.21 23.59
CA VAL A 943 5.43 -28.58 24.92
C VAL A 943 6.40 -29.32 25.85
N ASP A 944 6.43 -30.65 25.78
CA ASP A 944 7.32 -31.52 26.57
C ASP A 944 8.80 -31.34 26.18
N ASP A 945 9.10 -31.29 24.87
CA ASP A 945 10.45 -31.11 24.32
C ASP A 945 11.10 -29.75 24.68
N ARG A 946 10.32 -28.76 25.13
CA ARG A 946 10.82 -27.45 25.60
C ARG A 946 11.21 -27.43 27.08
N GLY A 947 11.13 -28.56 27.79
CA GLY A 947 11.58 -28.68 29.18
C GLY A 947 10.68 -27.98 30.20
N ILE A 948 9.44 -27.64 29.83
CA ILE A 948 8.48 -26.99 30.72
C ILE A 948 7.92 -27.97 31.77
N LEU A 949 8.05 -29.29 31.55
CA LEU A 949 7.48 -30.35 32.40
C LEU A 949 8.52 -31.22 33.12
N THR A 950 9.81 -30.88 33.10
CA THR A 950 10.91 -31.73 33.63
C THR A 950 11.11 -31.67 35.15
N GLY A 951 10.17 -31.11 35.91
CA GLY A 951 10.16 -31.11 37.37
C GLY A 951 9.54 -32.36 38.01
N GLY A 952 10.22 -33.51 37.96
CA GLY A 952 10.18 -34.53 39.03
C GLY A 952 8.89 -35.30 39.36
N SER A 953 8.00 -35.64 38.41
CA SER A 953 6.85 -36.51 38.69
C SER A 953 7.02 -37.96 38.22
N PHE A 954 6.99 -38.91 39.17
CA PHE A 954 7.03 -40.38 39.04
C PHE A 954 5.85 -41.00 38.23
N LEU A 955 5.00 -40.19 37.58
CA LEU A 955 3.77 -40.61 36.91
C LEU A 955 3.92 -40.88 35.39
N LEU A 956 5.10 -40.72 34.81
CA LEU A 956 5.32 -40.79 33.35
C LEU A 956 4.84 -42.09 32.65
N PRO A 957 4.94 -43.29 33.24
CA PRO A 957 4.40 -44.52 32.62
C PRO A 957 2.87 -44.57 32.60
N ALA A 958 2.19 -44.08 33.65
CA ALA A 958 0.73 -44.02 33.75
C ALA A 958 0.12 -42.92 32.85
N LEU A 959 0.89 -41.87 32.54
CA LEU A 959 0.54 -40.79 31.63
C LEU A 959 0.39 -41.21 30.16
N ARG A 960 1.10 -42.27 29.72
CA ARG A 960 1.05 -42.81 28.34
C ARG A 960 0.02 -43.93 28.13
N SER A 961 -0.57 -44.48 29.20
CA SER A 961 -1.42 -45.69 29.16
C SER A 961 -2.92 -45.43 29.37
N ALA A 962 -3.37 -44.17 29.43
CA ALA A 962 -4.80 -43.83 29.51
C ALA A 962 -5.32 -43.33 28.13
N PRO A 963 -5.80 -44.22 27.24
CA PRO A 963 -6.31 -43.85 25.91
C PRO A 963 -7.60 -43.00 25.92
N ASP A 964 -8.22 -42.75 27.08
CA ASP A 964 -9.61 -42.24 27.17
C ASP A 964 -9.78 -40.93 27.97
N ALA A 965 -8.70 -40.19 28.28
CA ALA A 965 -8.82 -38.86 28.91
C ALA A 965 -9.33 -37.84 27.87
N PRO A 966 -10.38 -37.04 28.15
CA PRO A 966 -10.94 -36.13 27.15
C PRO A 966 -9.97 -34.99 26.88
N THR A 967 -9.29 -35.06 25.74
CA THR A 967 -8.66 -33.89 25.12
C THR A 967 -9.76 -33.01 24.54
N THR A 968 -9.94 -31.83 25.17
CA THR A 968 -10.56 -30.61 24.61
C THR A 968 -12.08 -30.56 24.42
N TYR A 969 -12.66 -29.36 24.60
CA TYR A 969 -14.04 -29.04 24.18
C TYR A 969 -14.16 -29.12 22.65
N GLY A 970 -15.20 -29.77 22.14
CA GLY A 970 -15.35 -30.05 20.70
C GLY A 970 -15.17 -28.83 19.78
N GLY A 971 -15.61 -27.64 20.19
CA GLY A 971 -15.43 -26.40 19.40
C GLY A 971 -13.97 -25.95 19.24
N GLN A 972 -13.13 -26.15 20.25
CA GLN A 972 -11.71 -25.77 20.19
C GLN A 972 -10.91 -26.72 19.29
N ASN A 973 -11.30 -28.00 19.23
CA ASN A 973 -10.71 -28.98 18.34
C ASN A 973 -10.93 -28.65 16.86
N PHE A 974 -12.14 -28.18 16.50
CA PHE A 974 -12.41 -27.72 15.14
C PHE A 974 -11.59 -26.47 14.78
N GLN A 975 -11.43 -25.53 15.70
CA GLN A 975 -10.59 -24.34 15.48
C GLN A 975 -9.10 -24.69 15.34
N LEU A 976 -8.58 -25.55 16.22
CA LEU A 976 -7.20 -26.03 16.15
C LEU A 976 -6.92 -26.75 14.83
N GLU A 977 -7.82 -27.64 14.40
CA GLU A 977 -7.67 -28.36 13.14
C GLU A 977 -7.74 -27.41 11.93
N ALA A 978 -8.70 -26.48 11.92
CA ALA A 978 -8.83 -25.50 10.83
C ALA A 978 -7.57 -24.63 10.71
N GLU A 979 -7.09 -24.06 11.83
CA GLU A 979 -5.87 -23.24 11.85
C GLU A 979 -4.64 -24.05 11.44
N TYR A 980 -4.53 -25.30 11.88
CA TYR A 980 -3.42 -26.17 11.50
C TYR A 980 -3.42 -26.45 9.99
N ARG A 981 -4.59 -26.77 9.41
CA ARG A 981 -4.71 -26.99 7.97
C ARG A 981 -4.32 -25.75 7.17
N ASP A 982 -4.72 -24.57 7.62
CA ASP A 982 -4.38 -23.31 6.96
C ASP A 982 -2.88 -23.02 7.05
N LEU A 983 -2.27 -23.18 8.24
CA LEU A 983 -0.83 -23.07 8.41
C LEU A 983 -0.07 -24.08 7.55
N PHE A 984 -0.53 -25.33 7.49
CA PHE A 984 0.08 -26.35 6.66
C PHE A 984 0.03 -25.98 5.17
N LYS A 985 -1.14 -25.56 4.66
CA LYS A 985 -1.29 -25.14 3.25
C LYS A 985 -0.38 -23.97 2.92
N GLU A 986 -0.29 -22.99 3.83
CA GLU A 986 0.57 -21.84 3.66
C GLU A 986 2.05 -22.25 3.59
N GLN A 987 2.51 -23.07 4.55
CA GLN A 987 3.89 -23.52 4.59
C GLN A 987 4.24 -24.49 3.45
N PHE A 988 3.28 -25.30 3.00
CA PHE A 988 3.44 -26.16 1.83
C PHE A 988 3.60 -25.35 0.55
N GLY A 989 2.90 -24.22 0.44
CA GLY A 989 3.08 -23.26 -0.65
C GLY A 989 4.48 -22.67 -0.75
N VAL A 990 5.09 -22.40 0.41
CA VAL A 990 6.44 -21.82 0.49
C VAL A 990 7.51 -22.86 0.26
N LEU A 991 7.38 -24.01 0.93
CA LEU A 991 8.46 -24.99 1.04
C LEU A 991 8.38 -26.06 -0.05
N GLY A 992 7.22 -26.27 -0.66
CA GLY A 992 6.98 -27.31 -1.67
C GLY A 992 7.14 -28.75 -1.17
N ASP A 993 7.44 -28.93 0.13
CA ASP A 993 7.71 -30.23 0.76
C ASP A 993 6.77 -30.44 1.95
N ALA A 994 6.06 -31.57 1.96
CA ALA A 994 5.03 -31.88 2.96
C ALA A 994 5.61 -32.02 4.37
N SER A 995 6.83 -32.57 4.50
CA SER A 995 7.48 -32.79 5.79
C SER A 995 7.97 -31.47 6.39
N ALA A 996 8.58 -30.62 5.56
CA ALA A 996 9.01 -29.27 5.94
C ALA A 996 7.80 -28.38 6.29
N ALA A 997 6.73 -28.44 5.48
CA ALA A 997 5.48 -27.75 5.74
C ALA A 997 4.84 -28.18 7.06
N LYS A 998 4.81 -29.49 7.31
CA LYS A 998 4.36 -30.04 8.59
C LYS A 998 5.16 -29.47 9.76
N LYS A 999 6.48 -29.55 9.69
CA LYS A 999 7.37 -29.07 10.75
C LYS A 999 7.19 -27.58 11.02
N ALA A 1000 7.03 -26.77 9.97
CA ALA A 1000 6.77 -25.35 10.10
C ALA A 1000 5.38 -25.07 10.69
N ALA A 1001 4.34 -25.78 10.23
CA ALA A 1001 2.98 -25.69 10.79
C ALA A 1001 2.94 -26.08 12.27
N ASP A 1002 3.65 -27.15 12.67
CA ASP A 1002 3.79 -27.59 14.06
C ASP A 1002 4.44 -26.50 14.92
N GLN A 1003 5.50 -25.85 14.41
CA GLN A 1003 6.18 -24.76 15.11
C GLN A 1003 5.27 -23.53 15.28
N LEU A 1004 4.52 -23.17 14.24
CA LEU A 1004 3.63 -22.00 14.23
C LEU A 1004 2.39 -22.23 15.10
N ILE A 1005 1.71 -23.36 14.96
CA ILE A 1005 0.55 -23.70 15.79
C ILE A 1005 0.95 -23.76 17.27
N GLY A 1006 2.15 -24.30 17.56
CA GLY A 1006 2.72 -24.38 18.90
C GLY A 1006 3.17 -23.04 19.49
N ARG A 1007 3.08 -21.92 18.76
CA ARG A 1007 3.24 -20.56 19.33
C ARG A 1007 1.92 -20.10 19.94
N ALA A 1008 0.84 -20.12 19.18
CA ALA A 1008 -0.49 -19.67 19.63
C ALA A 1008 -1.18 -20.70 20.54
N TRP A 1009 -1.11 -21.99 20.22
CA TRP A 1009 -1.79 -23.04 20.98
C TRP A 1009 -0.87 -23.72 21.97
N GLY A 1010 -1.41 -24.15 23.11
CA GLY A 1010 -0.69 -24.97 24.07
C GLY A 1010 -1.60 -25.46 25.18
N VAL A 1011 -1.04 -26.27 26.07
CA VAL A 1011 -1.76 -26.78 27.23
C VAL A 1011 -1.72 -25.73 28.32
N SER A 1012 -2.88 -25.42 28.90
CA SER A 1012 -2.95 -24.58 30.10
C SER A 1012 -3.07 -25.48 31.34
N SER A 1013 -2.25 -25.21 32.36
CA SER A 1013 -2.39 -25.81 33.69
C SER A 1013 -3.43 -25.08 34.54
N ALA A 1014 -3.79 -23.85 34.18
CA ALA A 1014 -4.78 -23.03 34.88
C ALA A 1014 -6.14 -23.72 35.05
N THR A 1015 -6.56 -24.53 34.08
CA THR A 1015 -7.86 -25.21 34.09
C THR A 1015 -7.88 -26.56 34.82
N GLY A 1016 -6.88 -26.86 35.66
CA GLY A 1016 -6.83 -28.08 36.47
C GLY A 1016 -6.61 -29.39 35.68
N GLY A 1017 -6.30 -29.29 34.39
CA GLY A 1017 -6.15 -30.45 33.51
C GLY A 1017 -5.79 -30.06 32.08
N ARG A 1018 -5.37 -31.05 31.29
CA ARG A 1018 -4.72 -31.01 29.96
C ARG A 1018 -5.59 -30.41 28.82
N VAL A 1019 -6.13 -29.21 29.02
CA VAL A 1019 -6.93 -28.53 27.99
C VAL A 1019 -5.98 -27.76 27.07
N ILE A 1020 -5.99 -28.15 25.80
CA ILE A 1020 -5.34 -27.37 24.75
C ILE A 1020 -6.21 -26.14 24.49
N MET A 1021 -5.63 -24.96 24.64
CA MET A 1021 -6.31 -23.70 24.34
C MET A 1021 -5.42 -22.79 23.51
N LYS A 1022 -6.07 -21.88 22.79
CA LYS A 1022 -5.39 -20.78 22.11
C LYS A 1022 -4.98 -19.75 23.16
N PHE A 1023 -3.72 -19.34 23.10
CA PHE A 1023 -3.05 -18.43 24.01
C PHE A 1023 -3.09 -18.87 25.48
N PRO A 1024 -2.47 -20.02 25.83
CA PRO A 1024 -2.42 -20.46 27.23
C PRO A 1024 -1.70 -19.38 28.06
N PRO A 1025 -2.31 -18.91 29.17
CA PRO A 1025 -1.79 -17.78 29.94
C PRO A 1025 -0.36 -17.99 30.44
N GLU A 1026 0.03 -19.24 30.70
CA GLU A 1026 1.38 -19.63 31.14
C GLU A 1026 2.48 -19.28 30.13
N LYS A 1027 2.14 -19.05 28.86
CA LYS A 1027 3.10 -18.57 27.84
C LYS A 1027 3.30 -17.06 27.85
N TYR A 1028 2.35 -16.30 28.36
CA TYR A 1028 2.29 -14.84 28.23
C TYR A 1028 2.46 -14.12 29.56
N PHE A 1029 2.27 -14.80 30.68
CA PHE A 1029 2.51 -14.27 32.01
C PHE A 1029 3.78 -14.88 32.61
N PRO A 1030 4.63 -14.07 33.29
CA PRO A 1030 5.84 -14.58 33.89
C PRO A 1030 5.53 -15.54 35.04
N ALA A 1031 6.41 -16.52 35.23
CA ALA A 1031 6.36 -17.37 36.40
C ALA A 1031 6.71 -16.52 37.65
N VAL A 1032 5.87 -16.60 38.69
CA VAL A 1032 6.14 -15.98 39.99
C VAL A 1032 6.82 -17.05 40.84
N ASP A 1033 8.04 -16.76 41.32
CA ASP A 1033 8.90 -17.72 42.01
C ASP A 1033 9.18 -19.02 41.21
N GLY A 1034 9.28 -18.88 39.88
CA GLY A 1034 9.51 -20.01 38.97
C GLY A 1034 8.29 -20.91 38.77
N LYS A 1035 7.10 -20.52 39.26
CA LYS A 1035 5.86 -21.27 39.11
C LYS A 1035 4.76 -20.45 38.42
N THR A 1036 3.91 -21.11 37.66
CA THR A 1036 2.69 -20.53 37.05
C THR A 1036 1.42 -20.95 37.78
N ASP A 1037 1.54 -21.68 38.90
CA ASP A 1037 0.42 -22.21 39.69
C ASP A 1037 -0.51 -21.09 40.20
N TRP A 1038 0.03 -19.89 40.40
CA TRP A 1038 -0.73 -18.71 40.81
C TRP A 1038 -1.84 -18.36 39.81
N ILE A 1039 -1.68 -18.66 38.51
CA ILE A 1039 -2.70 -18.42 37.48
C ILE A 1039 -3.90 -19.33 37.72
N ALA A 1040 -3.63 -20.61 38.04
CA ALA A 1040 -4.67 -21.59 38.36
C ALA A 1040 -5.37 -21.26 39.69
N GLU A 1041 -4.60 -20.85 40.70
CA GLU A 1041 -5.12 -20.46 42.01
C GLU A 1041 -5.96 -19.19 41.95
N GLN A 1042 -5.52 -18.20 41.17
CA GLN A 1042 -6.28 -16.98 40.92
C GLN A 1042 -7.56 -17.30 40.16
N LEU A 1043 -7.49 -18.11 39.10
CA LEU A 1043 -8.69 -18.54 38.37
C LEU A 1043 -9.68 -19.27 39.30
N ARG A 1044 -9.20 -20.18 40.15
CA ARG A 1044 -10.03 -20.88 41.14
C ARG A 1044 -10.63 -19.91 42.17
N ARG A 1045 -9.84 -18.95 42.66
CA ARG A 1045 -10.31 -17.91 43.58
C ARG A 1045 -11.41 -17.06 42.95
N ASP A 1046 -11.18 -16.57 41.73
CA ASP A 1046 -12.12 -15.74 40.99
C ASP A 1046 -13.42 -16.51 40.67
N LEU A 1047 -13.33 -17.82 40.39
CA LEU A 1047 -14.49 -18.68 40.20
C LEU A 1047 -15.24 -18.98 41.51
N GLY A 1048 -14.51 -19.17 42.61
CA GLY A 1048 -15.06 -19.34 43.95
C GLY A 1048 -15.79 -18.09 44.44
N GLU A 1049 -15.22 -16.90 44.22
CA GLU A 1049 -15.86 -15.60 44.50
C GLU A 1049 -17.14 -15.39 43.67
N ARG A 1050 -17.25 -16.05 42.50
CA ARG A 1050 -18.44 -16.06 41.64
C ARG A 1050 -19.47 -17.13 42.01
N GLY A 1051 -19.28 -17.84 43.13
CA GLY A 1051 -20.24 -18.81 43.63
C GLY A 1051 -20.31 -20.11 42.83
N VAL A 1052 -19.21 -20.53 42.22
CA VAL A 1052 -19.05 -21.90 41.70
C VAL A 1052 -18.37 -22.71 42.82
N PRO A 1053 -19.11 -23.43 43.69
CA PRO A 1053 -18.49 -24.13 44.81
C PRO A 1053 -17.80 -25.40 44.31
N GLU A 1054 -16.48 -25.45 44.44
CA GLU A 1054 -15.74 -26.71 44.45
C GLU A 1054 -15.55 -27.12 45.92
N PRO A 1055 -16.04 -28.29 46.37
CA PRO A 1055 -15.81 -28.74 47.73
C PRO A 1055 -14.30 -28.95 47.96
N PRO A 1056 -13.77 -28.63 49.16
CA PRO A 1056 -12.33 -28.72 49.44
C PRO A 1056 -11.82 -30.13 49.14
N ALA A 1057 -10.67 -30.22 48.45
CA ALA A 1057 -10.05 -31.50 48.12
C ALA A 1057 -9.83 -32.36 49.38
N GLY A 1058 -10.22 -33.64 49.33
CA GLY A 1058 -10.13 -34.58 50.45
C GLY A 1058 -11.33 -34.58 51.41
N THR A 1059 -12.38 -33.81 51.12
CA THR A 1059 -13.65 -33.91 51.85
C THR A 1059 -14.53 -35.03 51.29
N PRO A 1060 -15.39 -35.66 52.10
CA PRO A 1060 -16.39 -36.62 51.62
C PRO A 1060 -17.32 -36.01 50.56
N GLU A 1061 -17.55 -34.70 50.60
CA GLU A 1061 -18.33 -33.97 49.59
C GLU A 1061 -17.60 -33.90 48.24
N HIS A 1062 -16.26 -33.77 48.26
CA HIS A 1062 -15.44 -33.84 47.05
C HIS A 1062 -15.42 -35.25 46.46
N GLU A 1063 -15.33 -36.30 47.28
CA GLU A 1063 -15.42 -37.68 46.78
C GLU A 1063 -16.82 -38.01 46.22
N ALA A 1064 -17.88 -37.52 46.87
CA ALA A 1064 -19.24 -37.66 46.37
C ALA A 1064 -19.45 -36.91 45.05
N TRP A 1065 -18.93 -35.68 44.94
CA TRP A 1065 -18.97 -34.88 43.72
C TRP A 1065 -18.21 -35.56 42.57
N LEU A 1066 -17.00 -36.10 42.82
CA LEU A 1066 -16.24 -36.86 41.82
C LEU A 1066 -16.99 -38.12 41.36
N ALA A 1067 -17.61 -38.85 42.28
CA ALA A 1067 -18.40 -40.05 41.96
C ALA A 1067 -19.67 -39.71 41.15
N GLU A 1068 -20.28 -38.55 41.40
CA GLU A 1068 -21.44 -38.06 40.66
C GLU A 1068 -21.05 -37.55 39.26
N GLU A 1069 -19.89 -36.91 39.14
CA GLU A 1069 -19.32 -36.49 37.86
C GLU A 1069 -18.91 -37.71 37.00
N GLU A 1070 -18.34 -38.75 37.61
CA GLU A 1070 -18.00 -40.00 36.92
C GLU A 1070 -19.26 -40.72 36.38
N LYS A 1071 -20.35 -40.71 37.15
CA LYS A 1071 -21.66 -41.21 36.69
C LYS A 1071 -22.22 -40.37 35.54
N ALA A 1072 -22.13 -39.04 35.62
CA ALA A 1072 -22.55 -38.15 34.54
C ALA A 1072 -21.72 -38.38 33.25
N ARG A 1073 -20.42 -38.66 33.39
CA ARG A 1073 -19.53 -39.03 32.28
C ARG A 1073 -19.93 -40.37 31.65
N ALA A 1074 -20.27 -41.38 32.45
CA ALA A 1074 -20.76 -42.67 31.95
C ALA A 1074 -22.07 -42.53 31.15
N LYS A 1075 -23.00 -41.69 31.63
CA LYS A 1075 -24.27 -41.42 30.92
C LYS A 1075 -24.06 -40.72 29.57
N ARG A 1076 -23.13 -39.76 29.51
CA ARG A 1076 -22.79 -39.07 28.24
C ARG A 1076 -22.17 -40.02 27.21
N ARG A 1077 -21.38 -41.01 27.66
CA ARG A 1077 -20.84 -42.08 26.79
C ARG A 1077 -21.96 -42.92 26.18
N GLU A 1078 -22.91 -43.37 26.99
CA GLU A 1078 -24.06 -44.15 26.53
C GLU A 1078 -24.86 -43.40 25.45
N VAL A 1079 -25.08 -42.09 25.64
CA VAL A 1079 -25.76 -41.24 24.64
C VAL A 1079 -24.93 -41.09 23.36
N ALA A 1080 -23.62 -40.87 23.46
CA ALA A 1080 -22.74 -40.74 22.30
C ALA A 1080 -22.65 -42.05 21.48
N ASP A 1081 -22.63 -43.20 22.15
CA ASP A 1081 -22.63 -44.52 21.51
C ASP A 1081 -23.98 -44.84 20.88
N HIS A 1082 -25.10 -44.43 21.51
CA HIS A 1082 -26.43 -44.55 20.92
C HIS A 1082 -26.58 -43.69 19.65
N ILE A 1083 -25.99 -42.49 19.63
CA ILE A 1083 -25.95 -41.62 18.45
C ILE A 1083 -25.09 -42.23 17.34
N ARG A 1084 -23.93 -42.81 17.67
CA ARG A 1084 -23.09 -43.54 16.70
C ARG A 1084 -23.78 -44.77 16.12
N ALA A 1085 -24.52 -45.52 16.93
CA ALA A 1085 -25.26 -46.69 16.50
C ALA A 1085 -26.42 -46.32 15.53
N LYS A 1086 -27.07 -45.19 15.74
CA LYS A 1086 -28.18 -44.71 14.88
C LYS A 1086 -27.75 -43.97 13.62
N ASN A 1087 -26.56 -43.36 13.59
CA ASN A 1087 -26.05 -42.68 12.40
C ASN A 1087 -25.44 -43.65 11.35
N ARG A 1088 -25.52 -44.96 11.59
CA ARG A 1088 -25.27 -45.99 10.58
C ARG A 1088 -26.53 -46.15 9.72
N LEU A 1089 -26.67 -45.31 8.69
CA LEU A 1089 -27.75 -45.38 7.70
C LEU A 1089 -27.77 -46.76 7.00
N THR A 1090 -28.79 -47.57 7.29
CA THR A 1090 -29.28 -48.58 6.34
C THR A 1090 -30.02 -47.85 5.23
N LEU A 1091 -29.39 -47.76 4.06
CA LEU A 1091 -30.07 -47.40 2.82
C LEU A 1091 -30.89 -48.60 2.32
N ASP A 1092 -32.07 -48.31 1.79
CA ASP A 1092 -32.97 -49.26 1.15
C ASP A 1092 -32.27 -49.96 -0.05
N PRO A 1093 -32.20 -51.30 -0.10
CA PRO A 1093 -31.59 -52.05 -1.20
C PRO A 1093 -32.24 -51.84 -2.57
N ALA A 1094 -33.43 -51.24 -2.65
CA ALA A 1094 -34.17 -51.08 -3.91
C ALA A 1094 -33.65 -49.95 -4.82
N GLN A 1095 -32.82 -49.03 -4.32
CA GLN A 1095 -32.28 -47.90 -5.11
C GLN A 1095 -30.85 -48.10 -5.61
N GLU A 1096 -30.17 -49.20 -5.26
CA GLU A 1096 -28.76 -49.45 -5.59
C GLU A 1096 -28.52 -49.96 -7.03
N ARG A 1097 -29.52 -49.94 -7.92
CA ARG A 1097 -29.49 -50.66 -9.22
C ARG A 1097 -29.24 -49.86 -10.49
N VAL A 1098 -28.86 -48.58 -10.45
CA VAL A 1098 -28.73 -47.79 -11.70
C VAL A 1098 -27.33 -47.21 -12.00
N VAL A 1099 -26.29 -47.43 -11.18
CA VAL A 1099 -24.91 -47.05 -11.59
C VAL A 1099 -23.89 -48.12 -11.15
N PRO A 1100 -23.10 -48.71 -12.07
CA PRO A 1100 -22.03 -49.65 -11.71
C PRO A 1100 -20.95 -48.96 -10.88
N ARG A 1101 -20.49 -49.63 -9.81
CA ARG A 1101 -19.68 -49.05 -8.72
C ARG A 1101 -18.18 -48.91 -9.01
N ASP A 1102 -17.71 -49.24 -10.22
CA ASP A 1102 -16.30 -49.52 -10.50
C ASP A 1102 -15.61 -48.66 -11.60
N GLU A 1103 -16.14 -47.49 -11.97
CA GLU A 1103 -15.43 -46.57 -12.89
C GLU A 1103 -14.85 -45.32 -12.20
N PRO A 1104 -13.52 -45.07 -12.25
CA PRO A 1104 -12.84 -44.07 -11.41
C PRO A 1104 -12.89 -42.60 -11.88
N ASN A 1105 -13.77 -42.18 -12.81
CA ASN A 1105 -13.72 -40.83 -13.42
C ASN A 1105 -15.07 -40.08 -13.56
N VAL A 1106 -15.95 -40.13 -12.56
CA VAL A 1106 -17.11 -39.23 -12.50
C VAL A 1106 -16.94 -38.24 -11.34
N SER A 1107 -16.37 -37.05 -11.61
CA SER A 1107 -16.40 -35.94 -10.66
C SER A 1107 -17.65 -35.08 -10.90
N VAL A 1108 -18.34 -34.70 -9.83
CA VAL A 1108 -19.57 -33.86 -9.85
C VAL A 1108 -19.28 -32.42 -10.33
N ALA A 1109 -18.04 -32.10 -10.68
CA ALA A 1109 -17.55 -30.73 -10.90
C ALA A 1109 -17.88 -30.12 -12.28
N SER A 1110 -18.68 -30.78 -13.12
CA SER A 1110 -19.13 -30.22 -14.40
C SER A 1110 -20.65 -30.34 -14.50
N LEU A 1111 -21.38 -29.32 -14.06
CA LEU A 1111 -22.82 -29.19 -14.26
C LEU A 1111 -23.04 -28.08 -15.28
N ILE A 1112 -23.67 -28.39 -16.42
CA ILE A 1112 -24.00 -27.37 -17.42
C ILE A 1112 -25.45 -26.92 -17.20
N PRO A 1113 -25.72 -25.61 -17.14
CA PRO A 1113 -27.09 -25.07 -17.14
C PRO A 1113 -27.93 -25.68 -18.26
N ALA A 1114 -29.09 -26.23 -17.92
CA ALA A 1114 -29.99 -26.74 -18.95
C ALA A 1114 -30.57 -25.58 -19.79
N PRO A 1115 -30.90 -25.79 -21.08
CA PRO A 1115 -31.58 -24.77 -21.88
C PRO A 1115 -32.84 -24.25 -21.18
N GLY A 1116 -32.97 -22.92 -21.08
CA GLY A 1116 -34.07 -22.24 -20.36
C GLY A 1116 -33.83 -21.99 -18.86
N MET A 1117 -32.60 -22.16 -18.36
CA MET A 1117 -32.28 -21.97 -16.93
C MET A 1117 -32.55 -20.55 -16.44
N ASP A 1118 -32.21 -19.51 -17.20
CA ASP A 1118 -32.35 -18.12 -16.74
C ASP A 1118 -33.80 -17.72 -16.45
N ALA A 1119 -34.73 -18.22 -17.27
CA ALA A 1119 -36.17 -18.05 -17.03
C ALA A 1119 -36.62 -18.75 -15.74
N ARG A 1120 -36.15 -19.99 -15.51
CA ARG A 1120 -36.49 -20.78 -14.32
C ARG A 1120 -35.85 -20.26 -13.04
N VAL A 1121 -34.63 -19.74 -13.12
CA VAL A 1121 -33.97 -19.06 -11.99
C VAL A 1121 -34.74 -17.81 -11.61
N GLY A 1122 -35.16 -17.02 -12.61
CA GLY A 1122 -36.01 -15.85 -12.37
C GLY A 1122 -37.37 -16.21 -11.76
N GLU A 1123 -38.01 -17.29 -12.20
CA GLU A 1123 -39.27 -17.78 -11.60
C GLU A 1123 -39.08 -18.28 -10.16
N TRP A 1124 -38.02 -19.05 -9.91
CA TRP A 1124 -37.69 -19.57 -8.59
C TRP A 1124 -37.36 -18.44 -7.59
N GLN A 1125 -36.60 -17.43 -8.01
CA GLN A 1125 -36.29 -16.26 -7.19
C GLN A 1125 -37.54 -15.43 -6.88
N ARG A 1126 -38.45 -15.26 -7.86
CA ARG A 1126 -39.74 -14.60 -7.63
C ARG A 1126 -40.62 -15.39 -6.66
N ALA A 1127 -40.64 -16.72 -6.77
CA ALA A 1127 -41.38 -17.58 -5.84
C ALA A 1127 -40.82 -17.49 -4.41
N LEU A 1128 -39.49 -17.49 -4.23
CA LEU A 1128 -38.87 -17.29 -2.92
C LEU A 1128 -39.16 -15.90 -2.34
N ALA A 1129 -39.06 -14.85 -3.15
CA ALA A 1129 -39.40 -13.50 -2.72
C ALA A 1129 -40.87 -13.38 -2.32
N ALA A 1130 -41.78 -13.99 -3.08
CA ALA A 1130 -43.22 -13.97 -2.82
C ALA A 1130 -43.60 -14.73 -1.53
N THR A 1131 -42.81 -15.72 -1.10
CA THR A 1131 -43.08 -16.51 0.11
C THR A 1131 -42.27 -16.08 1.32
N GLY A 1132 -41.59 -14.93 1.26
CA GLY A 1132 -40.72 -14.47 2.34
C GLY A 1132 -39.56 -15.43 2.62
N ASN A 1133 -39.01 -16.04 1.56
CA ASN A 1133 -37.98 -17.08 1.60
C ASN A 1133 -38.42 -18.39 2.27
N ASN A 1134 -39.72 -18.68 2.35
CA ASN A 1134 -40.19 -20.00 2.75
C ASN A 1134 -40.06 -20.98 1.58
N TYR A 1135 -39.04 -21.85 1.65
CA TYR A 1135 -38.69 -22.79 0.59
C TYR A 1135 -39.80 -23.83 0.31
N ARG A 1136 -40.59 -24.26 1.31
CA ARG A 1136 -41.71 -25.20 1.08
C ARG A 1136 -42.84 -24.56 0.29
N GLU A 1137 -43.18 -23.31 0.62
CA GLU A 1137 -44.20 -22.58 -0.13
C GLU A 1137 -43.68 -22.19 -1.52
N ALA A 1138 -42.39 -21.86 -1.64
CA ALA A 1138 -41.79 -21.55 -2.93
C ALA A 1138 -41.78 -22.77 -3.87
N LEU A 1139 -41.54 -23.99 -3.35
CA LEU A 1139 -41.63 -25.25 -4.11
C LEU A 1139 -43.02 -25.53 -4.68
N LYS A 1140 -44.08 -24.98 -4.09
CA LYS A 1140 -45.45 -25.07 -4.64
C LYS A 1140 -45.67 -24.10 -5.80
N LEU A 1141 -44.91 -23.00 -5.86
CA LEU A 1141 -45.08 -21.90 -6.81
C LEU A 1141 -44.13 -21.98 -8.00
N ALA A 1142 -42.95 -22.58 -7.84
CA ALA A 1142 -41.99 -22.77 -8.92
C ALA A 1142 -41.14 -24.03 -8.70
N ARG A 1143 -40.61 -24.59 -9.79
CA ARG A 1143 -39.65 -25.70 -9.71
C ARG A 1143 -38.22 -25.14 -9.68
N PRO A 1144 -37.31 -25.68 -8.84
CA PRO A 1144 -35.93 -25.26 -8.84
C PRO A 1144 -35.23 -25.59 -10.18
N PRO A 1145 -34.14 -24.88 -10.52
CA PRO A 1145 -33.40 -25.13 -11.75
C PRO A 1145 -32.78 -26.54 -11.74
N SER A 1146 -32.73 -27.18 -12.92
CA SER A 1146 -32.12 -28.48 -13.15
C SER A 1146 -30.88 -28.34 -14.04
N TYR A 1147 -29.87 -29.16 -13.81
CA TYR A 1147 -28.57 -29.13 -14.50
C TYR A 1147 -28.35 -30.38 -15.33
N LEU A 1148 -27.66 -30.28 -16.45
CA LEU A 1148 -27.25 -31.43 -17.25
C LEU A 1148 -25.99 -32.06 -16.67
N VAL A 1149 -25.97 -33.39 -16.61
CA VAL A 1149 -24.83 -34.16 -16.13
C VAL A 1149 -23.90 -34.46 -17.31
N VAL A 1150 -22.65 -34.03 -17.20
CA VAL A 1150 -21.58 -34.30 -18.17
C VAL A 1150 -20.46 -35.04 -17.46
N ARG A 1151 -19.92 -36.08 -18.11
CA ARG A 1151 -18.69 -36.76 -17.69
C ARG A 1151 -17.55 -36.35 -18.61
N LYS A 1152 -16.29 -36.50 -18.18
CA LYS A 1152 -15.15 -36.34 -19.09
C LYS A 1152 -14.76 -37.70 -19.66
N ASP A 1153 -14.60 -37.78 -20.97
CA ASP A 1153 -14.05 -38.97 -21.61
C ASP A 1153 -12.54 -39.13 -21.32
N ALA A 1154 -11.95 -40.23 -21.77
CA ALA A 1154 -10.53 -40.52 -21.58
C ALA A 1154 -9.57 -39.47 -22.20
N SER A 1155 -10.07 -38.61 -23.09
CA SER A 1155 -9.32 -37.50 -23.70
C SER A 1155 -9.52 -36.16 -22.98
N GLY A 1156 -10.32 -36.14 -21.91
CA GLY A 1156 -10.66 -34.95 -21.14
C GLY A 1156 -11.78 -34.10 -21.74
N ARG A 1157 -12.46 -34.56 -22.80
CA ARG A 1157 -13.59 -33.83 -23.42
C ARG A 1157 -14.89 -34.13 -22.68
N PRO A 1158 -15.75 -33.12 -22.43
CA PRO A 1158 -17.03 -33.34 -21.77
C PRO A 1158 -18.01 -34.06 -22.69
N GLU A 1159 -18.48 -35.23 -22.26
CA GLU A 1159 -19.51 -36.06 -22.89
C GLU A 1159 -20.80 -36.02 -22.05
N LEU A 1160 -21.93 -35.72 -22.69
CA LEU A 1160 -23.22 -35.64 -22.04
C LEU A 1160 -23.67 -37.03 -21.59
N VAL A 1161 -23.93 -37.19 -20.30
CA VAL A 1161 -24.44 -38.46 -19.78
C VAL A 1161 -25.89 -38.58 -20.20
N THR A 1162 -26.24 -39.68 -20.86
CA THR A 1162 -27.61 -39.99 -21.28
C THR A 1162 -28.13 -41.20 -20.51
N ASP A 1163 -29.44 -41.25 -20.29
CA ASP A 1163 -30.11 -42.41 -19.70
C ASP A 1163 -30.20 -43.58 -20.70
N ALA A 1164 -30.79 -44.69 -20.27
CA ALA A 1164 -30.93 -45.90 -21.10
C ALA A 1164 -31.73 -45.68 -22.41
N ASN A 1165 -32.44 -44.56 -22.56
CA ASN A 1165 -33.21 -44.20 -23.75
C ASN A 1165 -32.49 -43.16 -24.62
N GLY A 1166 -31.25 -42.79 -24.28
CA GLY A 1166 -30.48 -41.76 -24.98
C GLY A 1166 -30.88 -40.32 -24.63
N ALA A 1167 -31.72 -40.11 -23.62
CA ALA A 1167 -32.10 -38.77 -23.18
C ALA A 1167 -31.06 -38.21 -22.19
N PRO A 1168 -30.68 -36.91 -22.28
CA PRO A 1168 -29.70 -36.33 -21.36
C PRO A 1168 -30.12 -36.43 -19.90
N MET A 1169 -29.27 -37.00 -19.07
CA MET A 1169 -29.47 -37.06 -17.63
C MET A 1169 -29.46 -35.64 -17.04
N ARG A 1170 -30.46 -35.37 -16.20
CA ARG A 1170 -30.64 -34.10 -15.52
C ARG A 1170 -30.58 -34.32 -14.01
N TRP A 1171 -29.78 -33.51 -13.33
CA TRP A 1171 -29.75 -33.44 -11.88
C TRP A 1171 -30.61 -32.26 -11.42
N SER A 1172 -31.55 -32.52 -10.51
CA SER A 1172 -32.32 -31.48 -9.83
C SER A 1172 -32.16 -31.71 -8.34
N PRO A 1173 -31.80 -30.70 -7.53
CA PRO A 1173 -31.72 -30.87 -6.09
C PRO A 1173 -33.11 -31.19 -5.53
N ASP A 1174 -33.23 -32.31 -4.80
CA ASP A 1174 -34.45 -32.68 -4.08
C ASP A 1174 -34.48 -31.94 -2.74
N ILE A 1175 -34.95 -30.70 -2.81
CA ILE A 1175 -35.02 -29.80 -1.66
C ILE A 1175 -36.11 -30.26 -0.67
N SER A 1176 -37.14 -31.00 -1.14
CA SER A 1176 -38.19 -31.55 -0.27
C SER A 1176 -37.65 -32.57 0.73
N ALA A 1177 -36.85 -33.54 0.27
CA ALA A 1177 -36.29 -34.57 1.14
C ALA A 1177 -35.37 -33.98 2.22
N ALA A 1178 -34.60 -32.94 1.88
CA ALA A 1178 -33.73 -32.25 2.84
C ALA A 1178 -34.53 -31.50 3.92
N LEU A 1179 -35.66 -30.88 3.56
CA LEU A 1179 -36.54 -30.19 4.50
C LEU A 1179 -37.28 -31.19 5.41
N ASP A 1180 -37.69 -32.34 4.89
CA ASP A 1180 -38.33 -33.40 5.69
C ASP A 1180 -37.36 -34.04 6.69
N MET A 1181 -36.08 -34.20 6.30
CA MET A 1181 -35.01 -34.64 7.21
C MET A 1181 -34.75 -33.63 8.33
N ALA A 1182 -34.76 -32.33 8.03
CA ALA A 1182 -34.61 -31.28 9.03
C ALA A 1182 -35.75 -31.30 10.06
N ASP A 1183 -37.00 -31.43 9.59
CA ASP A 1183 -38.18 -31.52 10.46
C ASP A 1183 -38.16 -32.77 11.34
N ALA A 1184 -37.76 -33.92 10.79
CA ALA A 1184 -37.60 -35.16 11.54
C ALA A 1184 -36.51 -35.03 12.63
N SER A 1185 -35.46 -34.26 12.39
CA SER A 1185 -34.42 -33.96 13.37
C SER A 1185 -34.95 -33.06 14.49
N ILE A 1186 -35.66 -31.99 14.15
CA ILE A 1186 -36.28 -31.06 15.11
C ILE A 1186 -37.33 -31.78 15.97
N ALA A 1187 -38.12 -32.69 15.39
CA ALA A 1187 -39.09 -33.51 16.12
C ALA A 1187 -38.40 -34.43 17.13
N LYS A 1188 -37.28 -35.06 16.75
CA LYS A 1188 -36.47 -35.91 17.66
C LYS A 1188 -35.83 -35.11 18.79
N GLU A 1189 -35.39 -33.89 18.51
CA GLU A 1189 -34.80 -33.00 19.52
C GLU A 1189 -35.83 -32.52 20.53
N ARG A 1190 -37.04 -32.18 20.09
CA ARG A 1190 -38.17 -31.86 20.99
C ARG A 1190 -38.58 -33.05 21.86
N ASP A 1191 -38.57 -34.25 21.29
CA ASP A 1191 -38.92 -35.47 22.01
C ASP A 1191 -37.82 -35.89 23.03
N PHE A 1192 -36.55 -35.66 22.69
CA PHE A 1192 -35.44 -35.80 23.63
C PHE A 1192 -35.57 -34.81 24.79
N LYS A 1193 -35.85 -33.53 24.50
CA LYS A 1193 -36.04 -32.49 25.50
C LYS A 1193 -37.20 -32.80 26.44
N ARG A 1194 -38.35 -33.25 25.91
CA ARG A 1194 -39.49 -33.73 26.72
C ARG A 1194 -39.10 -34.85 27.69
N ARG A 1195 -38.32 -35.83 27.24
CA ARG A 1195 -37.88 -36.96 28.08
C ARG A 1195 -36.86 -36.56 29.14
N PHE A 1196 -35.98 -35.60 28.82
CA PHE A 1196 -35.01 -35.02 29.74
C PHE A 1196 -35.68 -34.18 30.83
N ASP A 1197 -36.68 -33.37 30.46
CA ASP A 1197 -37.42 -32.53 31.39
C ASP A 1197 -38.29 -33.37 32.33
N ALA A 1198 -38.90 -34.46 31.84
CA ALA A 1198 -39.69 -35.40 32.64
C ALA A 1198 -38.86 -36.21 33.65
N THR A 1199 -37.54 -36.34 33.47
CA THR A 1199 -36.66 -37.07 34.40
C THR A 1199 -35.99 -36.19 35.45
N THR A 1200 -36.12 -34.87 35.36
CA THR A 1200 -35.39 -33.91 36.21
C THR A 1200 -36.25 -33.20 37.26
N THR A 1201 -37.57 -33.50 37.37
CA THR A 1201 -38.51 -32.70 38.18
C THR A 1201 -39.32 -33.43 39.27
N SER A 1202 -39.12 -34.73 39.55
CA SER A 1202 -39.91 -35.40 40.62
C SER A 1202 -39.31 -35.20 42.03
N LEU A 1203 -40.00 -34.43 42.86
CA LEU A 1203 -39.74 -34.27 44.31
C LEU A 1203 -40.82 -35.01 45.12
N ASP A 1204 -40.50 -35.51 46.31
CA ASP A 1204 -41.49 -36.05 47.26
C ASP A 1204 -42.35 -34.94 47.86
N ALA A 1205 -43.39 -35.31 48.63
CA ALA A 1205 -44.30 -34.37 49.29
C ALA A 1205 -43.60 -33.43 50.30
N ALA A 1206 -42.32 -33.63 50.61
CA ALA A 1206 -41.50 -32.77 51.45
C ALA A 1206 -40.47 -31.94 50.64
N GLY A 1207 -40.53 -31.96 49.30
CA GLY A 1207 -39.64 -31.19 48.43
C GLY A 1207 -38.24 -31.79 48.24
N ARG A 1208 -38.05 -33.09 48.52
CA ARG A 1208 -36.75 -33.77 48.32
C ARG A 1208 -36.76 -34.62 47.04
N PRO A 1209 -35.64 -34.72 46.30
CA PRO A 1209 -35.56 -35.60 45.14
C PRO A 1209 -35.87 -37.04 45.54
N LEU A 1210 -36.85 -37.67 44.89
CA LEU A 1210 -37.14 -39.08 45.10
C LEU A 1210 -35.94 -39.93 44.62
N PRO A 1211 -35.52 -40.97 45.35
CA PRO A 1211 -34.54 -41.91 44.84
C PRO A 1211 -35.15 -42.69 43.66
N ILE A 1212 -34.46 -42.62 42.52
CA ILE A 1212 -34.87 -43.21 41.26
C ILE A 1212 -35.02 -44.74 41.41
N LEU A 1213 -36.25 -45.24 41.39
CA LEU A 1213 -36.53 -46.62 41.00
C LEU A 1213 -36.90 -46.66 39.52
N ARG A 1214 -36.19 -47.55 38.82
CA ARG A 1214 -36.03 -47.70 37.37
C ARG A 1214 -37.31 -48.07 36.60
N PRO A 1215 -37.28 -47.98 35.26
CA PRO A 1215 -37.44 -49.12 34.36
C PRO A 1215 -36.10 -49.83 34.08
#